data_AF-A0A9E3X9I8-F1
#
_entry.id   AF-A0A9E3X9I8-F1
#
_cell.length_a   1.000
_cell.length_b   1.000
_cell.length_c   1.000
_cell.angle_alpha   90.00
_cell.angle_beta   90.00
_cell.angle_gamma   90.00
#
_symmetry.space_group_name_H-M   'P 1'
#
loop_
_entity.id
_entity.type
_entity.pdbx_description
1 polymer ?
#
loop_
_entity_poly.entity_id
_entity_poly.type
_entity_poly.pdbx_seq_one_letter_code
_entity_poly.pdbx_strand_id
1 'polypeptide(L)'
;QLKTAETIPGGVTSLVSIPAAGPRPQPEALPAYNPLIDGEIYFPLAANEAQRDIVRTLKRQDGVVVQGPPGTGKSQTIANLICHLLANGQRVLVTSHASRALQVLEQMLPESLASLAILALDDSSYALQKLEDSATGIIERYNHWEPERTRKIIKALRTRLGDARRTEARILRDLQALREVETYEYLLVGDAYSGNLASIARRLREEAQLYGWFPDRPEKEAPPPISDEEALELVRLLRKVGPEEEKILRMKVLPLPAMVPMQEFIRAKEMEAKARRRYDQFAEIRNSAEYPAMAKQPAQTRQRYLTLINKVLDTYDTLDHQAYAWVKRACSDILAGRITIWQTLHGLTEKNVTYLKSHIDSVSEIRISGLEGRDLRAVKEHASRLYEHLLHEGRVGIGPFRPRVVRESLYLMKLVLIDGSPCDTMSNLQTLLDYIEVADRLDTLAKHWSQHTDIPRKAPLSIQLAEYESLYEPLTRALELHESAMELREITAENPEIFEPHWHDIESIRHARTMLIANDVEAYMMQAQHPFNQMEKKLLELTFQEQSHPILERLLQAVRNRDQKQYHAELKNLHTFYKLREDFDRRNVLLNKLMDTAPKLLKAILLSYNDSEWDEKMIRFGAAWNWACAEAWLERTRSQQDQERLELEYETAQQVIRELLTKLTTVEAWDHCFSRMTEHERQHLLAWTKAVQRIGKGK
;
A
#
# COMPACT_ATOMS: atom_id res chain seq x y z
N GLN A 1 -75.72 -53.77 -67.13
CA GLN A 1 -76.60 -53.51 -65.98
C GLN A 1 -76.97 -52.02 -65.78
N LEU A 2 -76.28 -51.05 -66.41
CA LEU A 2 -76.71 -49.63 -66.43
C LEU A 2 -77.85 -49.32 -67.43
N LYS A 3 -78.29 -50.28 -68.24
CA LYS A 3 -79.48 -50.14 -69.12
C LYS A 3 -80.78 -50.65 -68.48
N THR A 4 -80.75 -51.14 -67.24
CA THR A 4 -81.90 -51.79 -66.58
C THR A 4 -82.05 -51.45 -65.08
N ALA A 5 -81.36 -50.43 -64.57
CA ALA A 5 -81.51 -49.99 -63.17
C ALA A 5 -82.47 -48.80 -63.09
N GLU A 6 -83.66 -49.01 -62.52
CA GLU A 6 -84.74 -48.02 -62.41
C GLU A 6 -84.49 -46.89 -61.39
N THR A 7 -83.33 -46.83 -60.72
CA THR A 7 -82.97 -45.73 -59.82
C THR A 7 -81.48 -45.39 -59.88
N ILE A 8 -81.15 -44.16 -60.26
CA ILE A 8 -79.79 -43.60 -60.20
C ILE A 8 -79.55 -43.07 -58.77
N PRO A 9 -78.43 -43.41 -58.10
CA PRO A 9 -78.11 -42.89 -56.78
C PRO A 9 -78.03 -41.35 -56.78
N GLY A 10 -78.66 -40.68 -55.81
CA GLY A 10 -78.80 -39.22 -55.79
C GLY A 10 -77.51 -38.40 -55.98
N GLY A 11 -76.37 -38.89 -55.48
CA GLY A 11 -75.06 -38.24 -55.67
C GLY A 11 -74.48 -38.36 -57.08
N VAL A 12 -74.92 -39.35 -57.87
CA VAL A 12 -74.61 -39.44 -59.30
C VAL A 12 -75.58 -38.55 -60.09
N THR A 13 -76.82 -38.43 -59.64
CA THR A 13 -77.83 -37.55 -60.23
C THR A 13 -77.39 -36.09 -60.17
N SER A 14 -76.81 -35.61 -59.06
CA SER A 14 -76.28 -34.23 -58.93
C SER A 14 -75.06 -33.92 -59.81
N LEU A 15 -74.33 -34.94 -60.28
CA LEU A 15 -73.19 -34.79 -61.19
C LEU A 15 -73.58 -34.84 -62.68
N VAL A 16 -74.73 -35.44 -63.00
CA VAL A 16 -75.19 -35.70 -64.38
C VAL A 16 -76.40 -34.82 -64.77
N SER A 17 -77.10 -34.24 -63.79
CA SER A 17 -78.19 -33.28 -64.01
C SER A 17 -77.77 -31.88 -63.55
N ILE A 18 -78.12 -30.86 -64.32
CA ILE A 18 -77.88 -29.45 -63.98
C ILE A 18 -79.12 -28.94 -63.22
N PRO A 19 -79.08 -28.72 -61.90
CA PRO A 19 -80.15 -27.99 -61.23
C PRO A 19 -80.07 -26.51 -61.63
N ALA A 20 -81.22 -25.87 -61.80
CA ALA A 20 -81.30 -24.43 -62.04
C ALA A 20 -80.59 -23.65 -60.92
N ALA A 21 -79.82 -22.63 -61.30
CA ALA A 21 -78.88 -21.91 -60.46
C ALA A 21 -79.52 -21.32 -59.18
N GLY A 22 -79.12 -21.86 -58.02
CA GLY A 22 -79.21 -21.17 -56.72
C GLY A 22 -77.91 -20.43 -56.38
N PRO A 23 -77.92 -19.46 -55.46
CA PRO A 23 -76.75 -18.64 -55.15
C PRO A 23 -75.59 -19.47 -54.58
N ARG A 24 -74.37 -19.19 -55.02
CA ARG A 24 -73.13 -19.75 -54.47
C ARG A 24 -72.89 -19.21 -53.05
N PRO A 25 -72.66 -20.05 -52.01
CA PRO A 25 -72.13 -19.58 -50.75
C PRO A 25 -70.67 -19.12 -50.94
N GLN A 26 -70.34 -17.95 -50.39
CA GLN A 26 -68.98 -17.41 -50.37
C GLN A 26 -68.12 -18.19 -49.36
N PRO A 27 -66.82 -18.41 -49.60
CA PRO A 27 -65.94 -19.06 -48.64
C PRO A 27 -65.60 -18.09 -47.50
N GLU A 28 -66.25 -18.26 -46.34
CA GLU A 28 -65.77 -17.71 -45.07
C GLU A 28 -64.45 -18.38 -44.66
N ALA A 29 -63.56 -17.60 -44.03
CA ALA A 29 -62.28 -18.08 -43.52
C ALA A 29 -62.46 -19.27 -42.57
N LEU A 30 -61.64 -20.31 -42.75
CA LEU A 30 -61.67 -21.52 -41.95
C LEU A 30 -61.28 -21.20 -40.49
N PRO A 31 -62.06 -21.60 -39.48
CA PRO A 31 -61.67 -21.48 -38.08
C PRO A 31 -60.47 -22.38 -37.78
N ALA A 32 -59.65 -21.97 -36.81
CA ALA A 32 -58.45 -22.68 -36.37
C ALA A 32 -58.76 -24.16 -36.01
N TYR A 33 -57.93 -25.07 -36.53
CA TYR A 33 -58.09 -26.51 -36.35
C TYR A 33 -58.00 -26.92 -34.87
N ASN A 34 -59.08 -27.49 -34.34
CA ASN A 34 -59.09 -28.15 -33.05
C ASN A 34 -59.21 -29.68 -33.25
N PRO A 35 -58.10 -30.45 -33.13
CA PRO A 35 -58.09 -31.89 -33.40
C PRO A 35 -59.03 -32.70 -32.50
N LEU A 36 -59.49 -32.13 -31.39
CA LEU A 36 -60.40 -32.77 -30.43
C LEU A 36 -61.88 -32.72 -30.85
N ILE A 37 -62.25 -31.85 -31.80
CA ILE A 37 -63.67 -31.54 -32.08
C ILE A 37 -64.16 -32.12 -33.42
N ASP A 38 -63.27 -32.32 -34.41
CA ASP A 38 -63.70 -32.52 -35.82
C ASP A 38 -63.68 -33.99 -36.33
N GLY A 39 -63.51 -34.96 -35.42
CA GLY A 39 -63.37 -36.38 -35.76
C GLY A 39 -62.03 -36.75 -36.42
N GLU A 40 -61.62 -38.02 -36.30
CA GLU A 40 -60.31 -38.47 -36.77
C GLU A 40 -60.19 -38.45 -38.30
N ILE A 41 -59.09 -37.91 -38.84
CA ILE A 41 -58.78 -37.94 -40.27
C ILE A 41 -57.83 -39.09 -40.55
N TYR A 42 -58.37 -40.19 -41.08
CA TYR A 42 -57.62 -41.39 -41.45
C TYR A 42 -56.78 -41.22 -42.73
N PHE A 43 -55.66 -40.48 -42.63
CA PHE A 43 -54.69 -40.31 -43.71
C PHE A 43 -53.38 -41.06 -43.39
N PRO A 44 -53.15 -42.25 -43.97
CA PRO A 44 -51.92 -43.03 -43.78
C PRO A 44 -50.67 -42.36 -44.35
N LEU A 45 -50.82 -41.57 -45.42
CA LEU A 45 -49.71 -40.90 -46.10
C LEU A 45 -49.60 -39.45 -45.63
N ALA A 46 -48.41 -38.85 -45.76
CA ALA A 46 -48.18 -37.46 -45.41
C ALA A 46 -49.20 -36.54 -46.11
N ALA A 47 -49.72 -35.55 -45.39
CA ALA A 47 -50.67 -34.60 -45.93
C ALA A 47 -50.51 -33.24 -45.28
N ASN A 48 -50.50 -32.19 -46.10
CA ASN A 48 -50.53 -30.81 -45.63
C ASN A 48 -51.95 -30.40 -45.21
N GLU A 49 -52.08 -29.20 -44.64
CA GLU A 49 -53.37 -28.70 -44.13
C GLU A 49 -54.40 -28.54 -45.25
N ALA A 50 -54.02 -27.98 -46.39
CA ALA A 50 -54.90 -27.82 -47.55
C ALA A 50 -55.46 -29.16 -48.08
N GLN A 51 -54.68 -30.25 -48.02
CA GLN A 51 -55.15 -31.59 -48.39
C GLN A 51 -56.12 -32.16 -47.35
N ARG A 52 -55.95 -31.84 -46.06
CA ARG A 52 -56.88 -32.23 -44.99
C ARG A 52 -58.19 -31.44 -45.05
N ASP A 53 -58.14 -30.18 -45.49
CA ASP A 53 -59.33 -29.35 -45.71
C ASP A 53 -60.32 -29.97 -46.69
N ILE A 54 -59.83 -30.71 -47.69
CA ILE A 54 -60.69 -31.40 -48.65
C ILE A 54 -61.68 -32.34 -47.94
N VAL A 55 -61.25 -33.05 -46.89
CA VAL A 55 -62.13 -33.91 -46.08
C VAL A 55 -63.18 -33.07 -45.34
N ARG A 56 -62.75 -31.94 -44.77
CA ARG A 56 -63.66 -31.02 -44.05
C ARG A 56 -64.72 -30.44 -45.00
N THR A 57 -64.33 -30.12 -46.23
CA THR A 57 -65.26 -29.66 -47.27
C THR A 57 -66.21 -30.77 -47.74
N LEU A 58 -65.71 -31.99 -47.97
CA LEU A 58 -66.53 -33.15 -48.35
C LEU A 58 -67.56 -33.56 -47.29
N LYS A 59 -67.34 -33.22 -46.01
CA LYS A 59 -68.36 -33.38 -44.95
C LYS A 59 -69.54 -32.40 -45.11
N ARG A 60 -69.34 -31.27 -45.80
CA ARG A 60 -70.31 -30.17 -45.91
C ARG A 60 -70.91 -30.04 -47.31
N GLN A 61 -70.27 -30.59 -48.33
CA GLN A 61 -70.62 -30.42 -49.74
C GLN A 61 -70.59 -31.76 -50.47
N ASP A 62 -71.52 -31.95 -51.42
CA ASP A 62 -71.65 -33.19 -52.19
C ASP A 62 -70.52 -33.43 -53.21
N GLY A 63 -69.68 -32.41 -53.48
CA GLY A 63 -68.56 -32.53 -54.40
C GLY A 63 -67.52 -31.43 -54.22
N VAL A 64 -66.25 -31.76 -54.48
CA VAL A 64 -65.11 -30.84 -54.37
C VAL A 64 -64.22 -30.99 -55.60
N VAL A 65 -63.88 -29.86 -56.23
CA VAL A 65 -62.92 -29.81 -57.34
C VAL A 65 -61.54 -29.45 -56.78
N VAL A 66 -60.58 -30.35 -56.94
CA VAL A 66 -59.20 -30.15 -56.45
C VAL A 66 -58.27 -29.83 -57.61
N GLN A 67 -57.77 -28.60 -57.66
CA GLN A 67 -56.80 -28.16 -58.67
C GLN A 67 -55.38 -28.08 -58.06
N GLY A 68 -54.36 -28.35 -58.87
CA GLY A 68 -52.97 -28.28 -58.43
C GLY A 68 -51.99 -28.45 -59.60
N PRO A 69 -50.78 -27.87 -59.52
CA PRO A 69 -49.69 -28.13 -60.45
C PRO A 69 -49.29 -29.62 -60.51
N PRO A 70 -48.61 -30.09 -61.58
CA PRO A 70 -48.03 -31.43 -61.59
C PRO A 70 -47.03 -31.61 -60.44
N GLY A 71 -47.05 -32.77 -59.78
CA GLY A 71 -46.16 -33.09 -58.66
C GLY A 71 -46.67 -32.67 -57.26
N THR A 72 -47.81 -31.99 -57.13
CA THR A 72 -48.32 -31.54 -55.81
C THR A 72 -49.09 -32.59 -55.01
N GLY A 73 -48.79 -33.87 -55.21
CA GLY A 73 -49.33 -34.96 -54.40
C GLY A 73 -50.81 -35.28 -54.64
N LYS A 74 -51.41 -34.91 -55.78
CA LYS A 74 -52.84 -35.22 -56.06
C LYS A 74 -53.21 -36.68 -55.90
N SER A 75 -52.38 -37.61 -56.42
CA SER A 75 -52.62 -39.05 -56.28
C SER A 75 -52.53 -39.50 -54.82
N GLN A 76 -51.61 -38.93 -54.04
CA GLN A 76 -51.48 -39.17 -52.60
C GLN A 76 -52.71 -38.66 -51.84
N THR A 77 -53.23 -37.47 -52.20
CA THR A 77 -54.48 -36.96 -51.67
C THR A 77 -55.64 -37.90 -51.96
N ILE A 78 -55.75 -38.41 -53.19
CA ILE A 78 -56.81 -39.35 -53.57
C ILE A 78 -56.68 -40.66 -52.78
N ALA A 79 -55.48 -41.22 -52.63
CA ALA A 79 -55.25 -42.41 -51.81
C ALA A 79 -55.64 -42.20 -50.34
N ASN A 80 -55.25 -41.07 -49.76
CA ASN A 80 -55.64 -40.67 -48.40
C ASN A 80 -57.16 -40.48 -48.25
N LEU A 81 -57.83 -39.91 -49.26
CA LEU A 81 -59.28 -39.80 -49.29
C LEU A 81 -59.95 -41.18 -49.37
N ILE A 82 -59.49 -42.08 -50.24
CA ILE A 82 -59.99 -43.46 -50.32
C ILE A 82 -59.90 -44.13 -48.94
N CYS A 83 -58.73 -44.07 -48.31
CA CYS A 83 -58.49 -44.55 -46.96
C CYS A 83 -59.49 -43.97 -45.93
N HIS A 84 -59.70 -42.66 -45.95
CA HIS A 84 -60.62 -41.97 -45.05
C HIS A 84 -62.09 -42.37 -45.25
N LEU A 85 -62.54 -42.41 -46.50
CA LEU A 85 -63.92 -42.75 -46.83
C LEU A 85 -64.19 -44.23 -46.49
N LEU A 86 -63.26 -45.14 -46.80
CA LEU A 86 -63.36 -46.56 -46.46
C LEU A 86 -63.38 -46.80 -44.95
N ALA A 87 -62.53 -46.10 -44.19
CA ALA A 87 -62.50 -46.21 -42.72
C ALA A 87 -63.75 -45.62 -42.04
N ASN A 88 -64.47 -44.71 -42.70
CA ASN A 88 -65.82 -44.29 -42.29
C ASN A 88 -66.93 -45.18 -42.87
N GLY A 89 -66.54 -46.30 -43.48
CA GLY A 89 -67.40 -47.31 -44.06
C GLY A 89 -68.00 -46.95 -45.41
N GLN A 90 -67.65 -45.85 -46.05
CA GLN A 90 -68.24 -45.50 -47.34
C GLN A 90 -67.76 -46.43 -48.47
N ARG A 91 -68.60 -46.63 -49.50
CA ARG A 91 -68.24 -47.35 -50.72
C ARG A 91 -67.68 -46.34 -51.72
N VAL A 92 -66.49 -46.59 -52.24
CA VAL A 92 -65.77 -45.66 -53.11
C VAL A 92 -65.67 -46.24 -54.51
N LEU A 93 -66.15 -45.50 -55.51
CA LEU A 93 -65.89 -45.78 -56.93
C LEU A 93 -64.85 -44.79 -57.43
N VAL A 94 -63.73 -45.30 -57.94
CA VAL A 94 -62.67 -44.49 -58.53
C VAL A 94 -62.69 -44.68 -60.04
N THR A 95 -62.81 -43.58 -60.78
CA THR A 95 -62.80 -43.58 -62.25
C THR A 95 -61.64 -42.73 -62.78
N SER A 96 -61.04 -43.15 -63.90
CA SER A 96 -60.00 -42.39 -64.59
C SER A 96 -60.04 -42.70 -66.08
N HIS A 97 -59.69 -41.71 -66.92
CA HIS A 97 -59.52 -41.90 -68.35
C HIS A 97 -58.27 -42.75 -68.68
N ALA A 98 -57.29 -42.82 -67.78
CA ALA A 98 -56.05 -43.57 -67.97
C ALA A 98 -55.93 -44.72 -66.97
N SER A 99 -55.89 -45.96 -67.47
CA SER A 99 -55.76 -47.18 -66.66
C SER A 99 -54.47 -47.21 -65.81
N ARG A 100 -53.39 -46.56 -66.27
CA ARG A 100 -52.14 -46.41 -65.49
C ARG A 100 -52.33 -45.62 -64.19
N ALA A 101 -53.21 -44.62 -64.17
CA ALA A 101 -53.46 -43.81 -62.97
C ALA A 101 -54.13 -44.64 -61.86
N LEU A 102 -55.00 -45.59 -62.22
CA LEU A 102 -55.65 -46.50 -61.28
C LEU A 102 -54.66 -47.49 -60.67
N GLN A 103 -53.70 -48.01 -61.46
CA GLN A 103 -52.62 -48.87 -60.96
C GLN A 103 -51.70 -48.13 -59.97
N VAL A 104 -51.34 -46.88 -60.28
CA VAL A 104 -50.52 -46.06 -59.38
C VAL A 104 -51.27 -45.78 -58.08
N LEU A 105 -52.56 -45.48 -58.14
CA LEU A 105 -53.39 -45.28 -56.94
C LEU A 105 -53.50 -46.55 -56.09
N GLU A 106 -53.69 -47.72 -56.69
CA GLU A 106 -53.68 -49.02 -55.99
C GLU A 106 -52.37 -49.23 -55.23
N GLN A 107 -51.23 -48.97 -55.86
CA GLN A 107 -49.90 -49.09 -55.24
C GLN A 107 -49.65 -48.11 -54.10
N MET A 108 -50.38 -46.99 -54.05
CA MET A 108 -50.29 -46.00 -52.96
C MET A 108 -51.18 -46.36 -51.77
N LEU A 109 -52.14 -47.27 -51.93
CA LEU A 109 -52.95 -47.75 -50.80
C LEU A 109 -52.12 -48.69 -49.93
N PRO A 110 -52.33 -48.71 -48.60
CA PRO A 110 -51.77 -49.75 -47.75
C PRO A 110 -52.12 -51.14 -48.29
N GLU A 111 -51.16 -52.06 -48.32
CA GLU A 111 -51.32 -53.41 -48.89
C GLU A 111 -52.56 -54.14 -48.35
N SER A 112 -52.85 -53.96 -47.07
CA SER A 112 -54.02 -54.48 -46.38
C SER A 112 -55.35 -53.92 -46.88
N LEU A 113 -55.39 -52.67 -47.37
CA LEU A 113 -56.55 -52.01 -47.96
C LEU A 113 -56.66 -52.23 -49.47
N ALA A 114 -55.52 -52.39 -50.17
CA ALA A 114 -55.50 -52.71 -51.59
C ALA A 114 -56.29 -54.00 -51.90
N SER A 115 -56.28 -54.98 -50.99
CA SER A 115 -57.10 -56.20 -51.10
C SER A 115 -58.63 -55.98 -51.04
N LEU A 116 -59.11 -54.80 -50.65
CA LEU A 116 -60.54 -54.41 -50.78
C LEU A 116 -60.85 -53.81 -52.15
N ALA A 117 -59.84 -53.46 -52.94
CA ALA A 117 -60.02 -52.83 -54.24
C ALA A 117 -60.34 -53.88 -55.32
N ILE A 118 -61.37 -53.58 -56.10
CA ILE A 118 -61.81 -54.36 -57.26
C ILE A 118 -61.51 -53.50 -58.48
N LEU A 119 -60.50 -53.89 -59.26
CA LEU A 119 -60.13 -53.21 -60.51
C LEU A 119 -60.93 -53.79 -61.67
N ALA A 120 -62.01 -53.10 -62.06
CA ALA A 120 -62.75 -53.40 -63.28
C ALA A 120 -62.06 -52.73 -64.48
N LEU A 121 -61.03 -53.38 -65.03
CA LEU A 121 -60.35 -53.00 -66.27
C LEU A 121 -60.79 -53.95 -67.41
N ASP A 122 -60.68 -53.51 -68.67
CA ASP A 122 -61.01 -54.32 -69.86
C ASP A 122 -60.37 -55.72 -69.84
N ASP A 123 -61.04 -56.70 -70.48
CA ASP A 123 -60.83 -58.17 -70.54
C ASP A 123 -59.35 -58.62 -70.65
N SER A 124 -58.59 -58.42 -69.58
CA SER A 124 -57.18 -58.76 -69.46
C SER A 124 -57.02 -59.80 -68.35
N SER A 125 -56.16 -60.79 -68.61
CA SER A 125 -55.83 -61.86 -67.64
C SER A 125 -55.36 -61.30 -66.29
N TYR A 126 -54.69 -60.14 -66.30
CA TYR A 126 -54.26 -59.42 -65.10
C TYR A 126 -55.44 -58.94 -64.23
N ALA A 127 -56.48 -58.37 -64.83
CA ALA A 127 -57.65 -57.89 -64.09
C ALA A 127 -58.42 -59.06 -63.45
N LEU A 128 -58.59 -60.17 -64.18
CA LEU A 128 -59.25 -61.37 -63.66
C LEU A 128 -58.48 -61.99 -62.49
N GLN A 129 -57.15 -62.11 -62.59
CA GLN A 129 -56.31 -62.64 -61.52
C GLN A 129 -56.36 -61.74 -60.26
N LYS A 130 -56.31 -60.42 -60.43
CA LYS A 130 -56.44 -59.47 -59.32
C LYS A 130 -57.82 -59.51 -58.65
N LEU A 131 -58.88 -59.67 -59.43
CA LEU A 131 -60.23 -59.86 -58.90
C LEU A 131 -60.35 -61.16 -58.10
N GLU A 132 -59.71 -62.24 -58.58
CA GLU A 132 -59.63 -63.51 -57.86
C GLU A 132 -58.85 -63.38 -56.54
N ASP A 133 -57.68 -62.73 -56.56
CA ASP A 133 -56.86 -62.48 -55.36
C ASP A 133 -57.64 -61.65 -54.31
N SER A 134 -58.28 -60.56 -54.72
CA SER A 134 -59.09 -59.72 -53.82
C SER A 134 -60.32 -60.48 -53.28
N ALA A 135 -61.05 -61.21 -54.13
CA ALA A 135 -62.23 -61.97 -53.70
C ALA A 135 -61.88 -63.12 -52.74
N THR A 136 -60.78 -63.83 -53.00
CA THR A 136 -60.27 -64.90 -52.12
C THR A 136 -59.82 -64.28 -50.79
N GLY A 137 -59.07 -63.18 -50.82
CA GLY A 137 -58.62 -62.47 -49.62
C GLY A 137 -59.77 -61.93 -48.76
N ILE A 138 -60.85 -61.44 -49.37
CA ILE A 138 -62.07 -61.00 -48.66
C ILE A 138 -62.73 -62.18 -47.93
N ILE A 139 -62.88 -63.33 -48.60
CA ILE A 139 -63.52 -64.53 -48.03
C ILE A 139 -62.68 -65.10 -46.88
N GLU A 140 -61.36 -65.21 -47.07
CA GLU A 140 -60.45 -65.70 -46.04
C GLU A 140 -60.49 -64.82 -44.79
N ARG A 141 -60.42 -63.49 -44.94
CA ARG A 141 -60.48 -62.55 -43.81
C ARG A 141 -61.84 -62.52 -43.14
N TYR A 142 -62.94 -62.68 -43.90
CA TYR A 142 -64.29 -62.74 -43.33
C TYR A 142 -64.47 -63.96 -42.43
N ASN A 143 -63.95 -65.13 -42.83
CA ASN A 143 -64.05 -66.35 -42.02
C ASN A 143 -63.31 -66.25 -40.67
N HIS A 144 -62.32 -65.37 -40.57
CA HIS A 144 -61.56 -65.11 -39.35
C HIS A 144 -62.02 -63.84 -38.61
N TRP A 145 -63.06 -63.15 -39.11
CA TRP A 145 -63.53 -61.90 -38.52
C TRP A 145 -64.44 -62.16 -37.31
N GLU A 146 -64.04 -61.61 -36.17
CA GLU A 146 -64.83 -61.60 -34.94
C GLU A 146 -65.21 -60.15 -34.58
N PRO A 147 -66.49 -59.76 -34.60
CA PRO A 147 -66.92 -58.37 -34.38
C PRO A 147 -66.46 -57.80 -33.03
N GLU A 148 -66.63 -58.57 -31.95
CA GLU A 148 -66.28 -58.13 -30.58
C GLU A 148 -64.76 -57.96 -30.40
N ARG A 149 -63.96 -58.83 -31.01
CA ARG A 149 -62.49 -58.72 -30.98
C ARG A 149 -62.02 -57.52 -31.80
N THR A 150 -62.62 -57.29 -32.96
CA THR A 150 -62.31 -56.16 -33.84
C THR A 150 -62.62 -54.82 -33.19
N ARG A 151 -63.77 -54.68 -32.52
CA ARG A 151 -64.12 -53.49 -31.72
C ARG A 151 -63.11 -53.20 -30.61
N LYS A 152 -62.63 -54.22 -29.89
CA LYS A 152 -61.58 -54.06 -28.87
C LYS A 152 -60.26 -53.57 -29.47
N ILE A 153 -59.87 -54.09 -30.63
CA ILE A 153 -58.67 -53.66 -31.35
C ILE A 153 -58.81 -52.19 -31.78
N ILE A 154 -59.94 -51.81 -32.37
CA ILE A 154 -60.24 -50.42 -32.77
C ILE A 154 -60.13 -49.47 -31.57
N LYS A 155 -60.77 -49.83 -30.45
CA LYS A 155 -60.71 -49.01 -29.22
C LYS A 155 -59.28 -48.84 -28.72
N ALA A 156 -58.50 -49.91 -28.67
CA ALA A 156 -57.11 -49.87 -28.24
C ALA A 156 -56.23 -49.01 -29.17
N LEU A 157 -56.42 -49.11 -30.49
CA LEU A 157 -55.71 -48.31 -31.47
C LEU A 157 -56.05 -46.82 -31.34
N ARG A 158 -57.33 -46.45 -31.15
CA ARG A 158 -57.76 -45.06 -30.93
C ARG A 158 -57.14 -44.47 -29.65
N THR A 159 -57.10 -45.23 -28.54
CA THR A 159 -56.46 -44.78 -27.30
C THR A 159 -54.97 -44.51 -27.51
N ARG A 160 -54.24 -45.46 -28.11
CA ARG A 160 -52.79 -45.30 -28.35
C ARG A 160 -52.49 -44.14 -29.30
N LEU A 161 -53.33 -43.91 -30.30
CA LEU A 161 -53.20 -42.77 -31.21
C LEU A 161 -53.37 -41.44 -30.46
N GLY A 162 -54.36 -41.36 -29.57
CA GLY A 162 -54.58 -40.19 -28.70
C GLY A 162 -53.38 -39.88 -27.81
N ASP A 163 -52.77 -40.90 -27.19
CA ASP A 163 -51.60 -40.72 -26.32
C ASP A 163 -50.35 -40.29 -27.11
N ALA A 164 -50.15 -40.85 -28.31
CA ALA A 164 -49.07 -40.45 -29.20
C ALA A 164 -49.21 -38.97 -29.64
N ARG A 165 -50.43 -38.52 -29.95
CA ARG A 165 -50.74 -37.11 -30.27
C ARG A 165 -50.47 -36.15 -29.12
N ARG A 166 -50.83 -36.53 -27.87
CA ARG A 166 -50.50 -35.69 -26.69
C ARG A 166 -48.99 -35.57 -26.48
N THR A 167 -48.25 -36.65 -26.77
CA THR A 167 -46.79 -36.66 -26.66
C THR A 167 -46.16 -35.72 -27.68
N GLU A 168 -46.59 -35.78 -28.94
CA GLU A 168 -46.19 -34.85 -30.01
C GLU A 168 -46.43 -33.38 -29.61
N ALA A 169 -47.60 -33.07 -29.06
CA ALA A 169 -47.95 -31.71 -28.64
C ALA A 169 -47.14 -31.19 -27.43
N ARG A 170 -46.67 -32.08 -26.55
CA ARG A 170 -45.75 -31.70 -25.45
C ARG A 170 -44.38 -31.34 -26.02
N ILE A 171 -43.81 -32.21 -26.86
CA ILE A 171 -42.48 -32.02 -27.45
C ILE A 171 -42.42 -30.73 -28.27
N LEU A 172 -43.47 -30.42 -29.05
CA LEU A 172 -43.55 -29.17 -29.80
C LEU A 172 -43.55 -27.91 -28.92
N ARG A 173 -44.20 -27.96 -27.75
CA ARG A 173 -44.17 -26.83 -26.79
C ARG A 173 -42.79 -26.65 -26.19
N ASP A 174 -42.12 -27.74 -25.84
CA ASP A 174 -40.77 -27.70 -25.27
C ASP A 174 -39.75 -27.17 -26.30
N LEU A 175 -39.87 -27.58 -27.58
CA LEU A 175 -39.07 -27.03 -28.69
C LEU A 175 -39.33 -25.53 -28.94
N GLN A 176 -40.57 -25.07 -28.77
CA GLN A 176 -40.91 -23.64 -28.89
C GLN A 176 -40.27 -22.82 -27.76
N ALA A 177 -40.35 -23.30 -26.51
CA ALA A 177 -39.74 -22.64 -25.37
C ALA A 177 -38.22 -22.50 -25.51
N LEU A 178 -37.54 -23.50 -26.07
CA LEU A 178 -36.09 -23.43 -26.35
C LEU A 178 -35.76 -22.37 -27.42
N ARG A 179 -36.59 -22.25 -28.47
CA ARG A 179 -36.39 -21.25 -29.53
C ARG A 179 -36.69 -19.82 -29.07
N GLU A 180 -37.61 -19.64 -28.12
CA GLU A 180 -37.88 -18.33 -27.53
C GLU A 180 -36.64 -17.78 -26.79
N VAL A 181 -35.82 -18.64 -26.18
CA VAL A 181 -34.56 -18.25 -25.51
C VAL A 181 -33.50 -17.71 -26.49
N GLU A 182 -33.46 -18.17 -27.74
CA GLU A 182 -32.50 -17.69 -28.75
C GLU A 182 -32.76 -16.24 -29.23
N THR A 183 -33.93 -15.68 -28.91
CA THR A 183 -34.34 -14.33 -29.35
C THR A 183 -34.01 -13.23 -28.33
N TYR A 184 -33.55 -13.59 -27.12
CA TYR A 184 -33.18 -12.62 -26.08
C TYR A 184 -31.81 -11.98 -26.36
N GLU A 185 -31.73 -10.66 -26.20
CA GLU A 185 -30.47 -9.92 -26.18
C GLU A 185 -29.86 -9.97 -24.78
N TYR A 186 -28.59 -10.38 -24.70
CA TYR A 186 -27.82 -10.41 -23.46
C TYR A 186 -26.83 -9.25 -23.43
N LEU A 187 -26.60 -8.69 -22.24
CA LEU A 187 -25.52 -7.74 -21.95
C LEU A 187 -24.61 -8.39 -20.90
N LEU A 188 -23.37 -8.70 -21.29
CA LEU A 188 -22.41 -9.41 -20.44
C LEU A 188 -21.20 -8.53 -20.16
N VAL A 189 -20.69 -8.64 -18.93
CA VAL A 189 -19.42 -8.03 -18.51
C VAL A 189 -19.38 -6.52 -18.77
N GLY A 190 -20.37 -5.78 -18.25
CA GLY A 190 -20.43 -4.32 -18.35
C GLY A 190 -20.49 -3.81 -19.80
N ASP A 191 -21.36 -4.43 -20.61
CA ASP A 191 -21.60 -4.13 -22.04
C ASP A 191 -20.46 -4.52 -23.01
N ALA A 192 -19.40 -5.19 -22.54
CA ALA A 192 -18.30 -5.62 -23.40
C ALA A 192 -18.76 -6.61 -24.49
N TYR A 193 -19.72 -7.49 -24.16
CA TYR A 193 -20.39 -8.39 -25.10
C TYR A 193 -21.89 -8.16 -25.06
N SER A 194 -22.49 -7.94 -26.24
CA SER A 194 -23.91 -7.71 -26.38
C SER A 194 -24.48 -8.42 -27.62
N GLY A 195 -25.76 -8.79 -27.54
CA GLY A 195 -26.52 -9.38 -28.64
C GLY A 195 -27.12 -10.74 -28.27
N ASN A 196 -27.65 -11.44 -29.27
CA ASN A 196 -28.20 -12.78 -29.09
C ASN A 196 -27.10 -13.84 -28.89
N LEU A 197 -27.47 -15.01 -28.38
CA LEU A 197 -26.53 -16.09 -28.07
C LEU A 197 -25.65 -16.49 -29.27
N ALA A 198 -26.20 -16.52 -30.48
CA ALA A 198 -25.46 -16.82 -31.71
C ALA A 198 -24.42 -15.74 -32.07
N SER A 199 -24.74 -14.46 -31.87
CA SER A 199 -23.83 -13.34 -32.13
C SER A 199 -22.66 -13.31 -31.13
N ILE A 200 -22.96 -13.50 -29.84
CA ILE A 200 -21.94 -13.59 -28.78
C ILE A 200 -21.03 -14.80 -29.04
N ALA A 201 -21.59 -15.97 -29.35
CA ALA A 201 -20.81 -17.17 -29.67
C ALA A 201 -19.97 -17.07 -30.97
N ARG A 202 -20.35 -16.20 -31.91
CA ARG A 202 -19.54 -15.92 -33.11
C ARG A 202 -18.36 -15.04 -32.74
N ARG A 203 -18.62 -13.93 -32.04
CA ARG A 203 -17.59 -12.99 -31.60
C ARG A 203 -16.54 -13.65 -30.70
N LEU A 204 -16.97 -14.50 -29.76
CA LEU A 204 -16.05 -15.26 -28.91
C LEU A 204 -15.11 -16.17 -29.71
N ARG A 205 -15.60 -16.82 -30.77
CA ARG A 205 -14.77 -17.66 -31.67
C ARG A 205 -13.79 -16.84 -32.50
N GLU A 206 -14.18 -15.67 -32.97
CA GLU A 206 -13.29 -14.76 -33.71
C GLU A 206 -12.17 -14.23 -32.81
N GLU A 207 -12.51 -13.86 -31.57
CA GLU A 207 -11.56 -13.33 -30.59
C GLU A 207 -10.73 -14.42 -29.88
N ALA A 208 -11.06 -15.71 -30.06
CA ALA A 208 -10.35 -16.83 -29.43
C ALA A 208 -8.86 -16.90 -29.79
N GLN A 209 -8.45 -16.44 -30.98
CA GLN A 209 -7.04 -16.36 -31.34
C GLN A 209 -6.27 -15.31 -30.52
N LEU A 210 -6.95 -14.27 -30.05
CA LEU A 210 -6.36 -13.15 -29.30
C LEU A 210 -6.43 -13.37 -27.79
N TYR A 211 -7.50 -13.98 -27.28
CA TYR A 211 -7.79 -14.08 -25.85
C TYR A 211 -7.91 -15.52 -25.34
N GLY A 212 -7.91 -16.52 -26.22
CA GLY A 212 -8.03 -17.93 -25.86
C GLY A 212 -6.85 -18.50 -25.05
N TRP A 213 -5.78 -17.74 -24.88
CA TRP A 213 -4.69 -18.07 -23.97
C TRP A 213 -5.09 -17.96 -22.48
N PHE A 214 -6.21 -17.30 -22.15
CA PHE A 214 -6.69 -17.13 -20.77
C PHE A 214 -7.36 -18.43 -20.26
N PRO A 215 -6.76 -19.14 -19.29
CA PRO A 215 -7.14 -20.51 -18.95
C PRO A 215 -8.27 -20.63 -17.92
N ASP A 216 -8.50 -19.59 -17.13
CA ASP A 216 -9.54 -19.61 -16.09
C ASP A 216 -10.93 -19.32 -16.68
N ARG A 217 -11.96 -19.79 -15.96
CA ARG A 217 -13.38 -19.61 -16.31
C ARG A 217 -14.11 -19.05 -15.09
N PRO A 218 -14.17 -17.72 -14.93
CA PRO A 218 -14.71 -17.09 -13.72
C PRO A 218 -16.18 -17.45 -13.49
N GLU A 219 -16.53 -17.83 -12.25
CA GLU A 219 -17.90 -18.27 -11.91
C GLU A 219 -18.94 -17.14 -11.97
N LYS A 220 -18.54 -15.92 -11.66
CA LYS A 220 -19.43 -14.75 -11.66
C LYS A 220 -18.90 -13.72 -12.63
N GLU A 221 -19.84 -13.02 -13.30
CA GLU A 221 -19.50 -11.80 -14.01
C GLU A 221 -19.00 -10.77 -13.00
N ALA A 222 -17.73 -10.41 -13.14
CA ALA A 222 -17.05 -9.44 -12.29
C ALA A 222 -16.09 -8.63 -13.15
N PRO A 223 -15.80 -7.37 -12.78
CA PRO A 223 -14.74 -6.61 -13.43
C PRO A 223 -13.38 -7.30 -13.24
N PRO A 224 -12.40 -7.02 -14.12
CA PRO A 224 -11.08 -7.60 -14.01
C PRO A 224 -10.45 -7.26 -12.64
N PRO A 225 -9.80 -8.22 -11.96
CA PRO A 225 -9.28 -8.05 -10.60
C PRO A 225 -8.10 -7.07 -10.52
N ILE A 226 -7.41 -6.86 -11.64
CA ILE A 226 -6.32 -5.91 -11.83
C ILE A 226 -6.48 -5.23 -13.19
N SER A 227 -5.94 -4.02 -13.34
CA SER A 227 -5.93 -3.32 -14.63
C SER A 227 -4.87 -3.89 -15.59
N ASP A 228 -4.93 -3.50 -16.87
CA ASP A 228 -3.90 -3.86 -17.87
C ASP A 228 -2.50 -3.36 -17.46
N GLU A 229 -2.43 -2.17 -16.88
CA GLU A 229 -1.17 -1.60 -16.35
C GLU A 229 -0.64 -2.43 -15.18
N GLU A 230 -1.51 -2.80 -14.23
CA GLU A 230 -1.15 -3.64 -13.09
C GLU A 230 -0.73 -5.06 -13.53
N ALA A 231 -1.35 -5.62 -14.56
CA ALA A 231 -1.01 -6.92 -15.12
C ALA A 231 0.39 -6.93 -15.76
N LEU A 232 0.71 -5.88 -16.53
CA LEU A 232 2.04 -5.70 -17.11
C LEU A 232 3.10 -5.38 -16.04
N GLU A 233 2.74 -4.57 -15.04
CA GLU A 233 3.55 -4.28 -13.84
C GLU A 233 3.93 -5.60 -13.14
N LEU A 234 2.97 -6.50 -12.92
CA LEU A 234 3.21 -7.78 -12.25
C LEU A 234 4.29 -8.62 -12.95
N VAL A 235 4.21 -8.78 -14.27
CA VAL A 235 5.22 -9.56 -15.03
C VAL A 235 6.60 -8.91 -14.95
N ARG A 236 6.67 -7.58 -15.01
CA ARG A 236 7.94 -6.85 -14.83
C ARG A 236 8.50 -7.04 -13.42
N LEU A 237 7.65 -7.00 -12.40
CA LEU A 237 8.05 -7.20 -11.01
C LEU A 237 8.53 -8.64 -10.74
N LEU A 238 7.88 -9.65 -11.36
CA LEU A 238 8.32 -11.05 -11.30
C LEU A 238 9.71 -11.26 -11.92
N ARG A 239 10.02 -10.57 -13.02
CA ARG A 239 11.36 -10.59 -13.64
C ARG A 239 12.41 -9.83 -12.83
N LYS A 240 11.99 -8.76 -12.15
CA LYS A 240 12.87 -7.89 -11.36
C LYS A 240 13.27 -8.52 -10.02
N VAL A 241 12.34 -9.22 -9.37
CA VAL A 241 12.55 -9.86 -8.06
C VAL A 241 12.49 -11.38 -8.24
N GLY A 242 13.64 -11.97 -8.50
CA GLY A 242 13.80 -13.41 -8.62
C GLY A 242 13.84 -14.15 -7.28
N PRO A 243 13.91 -15.49 -7.29
CA PRO A 243 13.81 -16.32 -6.10
C PRO A 243 14.98 -16.15 -5.11
N GLU A 244 16.17 -15.77 -5.59
CA GLU A 244 17.30 -15.47 -4.70
C GLU A 244 17.16 -14.09 -4.05
N GLU A 245 16.71 -13.08 -4.81
CA GLU A 245 16.39 -11.76 -4.28
C GLU A 245 15.29 -11.84 -3.20
N GLU A 246 14.28 -12.69 -3.37
CA GLU A 246 13.23 -12.88 -2.35
C GLU A 246 13.79 -13.32 -1.00
N LYS A 247 14.75 -14.25 -0.97
CA LYS A 247 15.38 -14.72 0.28
C LYS A 247 16.10 -13.55 0.95
N ILE A 248 16.81 -12.75 0.18
CA ILE A 248 17.55 -11.58 0.66
C ILE A 248 16.59 -10.50 1.17
N LEU A 249 15.49 -10.24 0.46
CA LEU A 249 14.50 -9.22 0.83
C LEU A 249 13.70 -9.56 2.09
N ARG A 250 13.68 -10.84 2.52
CA ARG A 250 13.12 -11.27 3.80
C ARG A 250 14.07 -11.06 4.98
N MET A 251 15.36 -10.79 4.72
CA MET A 251 16.35 -10.55 5.76
C MET A 251 16.10 -9.24 6.52
N LYS A 252 16.54 -9.18 7.77
CA LYS A 252 16.39 -7.99 8.62
C LYS A 252 17.43 -6.92 8.27
N VAL A 253 16.97 -5.67 8.21
CA VAL A 253 17.77 -4.46 7.94
C VAL A 253 17.31 -3.32 8.86
N LEU A 254 18.14 -2.29 9.01
CA LEU A 254 17.84 -1.12 9.83
C LEU A 254 16.95 -0.13 9.02
N PRO A 255 15.86 0.41 9.59
CA PRO A 255 14.99 1.37 8.90
C PRO A 255 15.75 2.62 8.48
N LEU A 256 15.51 3.09 7.25
CA LEU A 256 16.16 4.29 6.69
C LEU A 256 16.06 5.52 7.62
N PRO A 257 14.91 5.83 8.27
CA PRO A 257 14.82 6.96 9.19
C PRO A 257 15.69 6.84 10.45
N ALA A 258 16.10 5.63 10.81
CA ALA A 258 16.98 5.40 11.94
C ALA A 258 18.48 5.42 11.55
N MET A 259 18.78 5.59 10.27
CA MET A 259 20.14 5.84 9.78
C MET A 259 20.53 7.29 9.98
N VAL A 260 21.77 7.51 10.39
CA VAL A 260 22.29 8.86 10.54
C VAL A 260 22.65 9.41 9.16
N PRO A 261 22.16 10.62 8.81
CA PRO A 261 22.47 11.26 7.54
C PRO A 261 23.96 11.47 7.34
N MET A 262 24.37 11.52 6.07
CA MET A 262 25.77 11.65 5.71
C MET A 262 26.43 12.93 6.26
N GLN A 263 25.70 14.03 6.29
CA GLN A 263 26.20 15.30 6.82
C GLN A 263 26.49 15.22 8.33
N GLU A 264 25.63 14.53 9.08
CA GLU A 264 25.81 14.31 10.52
C GLU A 264 26.99 13.37 10.80
N PHE A 265 27.16 12.32 10.00
CA PHE A 265 28.32 11.43 10.09
C PHE A 265 29.64 12.19 9.89
N ILE A 266 29.71 13.05 8.86
CA ILE A 266 30.89 13.88 8.57
C ILE A 266 31.17 14.84 9.73
N ARG A 267 30.14 15.55 10.20
CA ARG A 267 30.25 16.48 11.33
C ARG A 267 30.73 15.77 12.60
N ALA A 268 30.17 14.61 12.92
CA ALA A 268 30.59 13.82 14.08
C ALA A 268 32.06 13.40 13.97
N LYS A 269 32.51 12.97 12.78
CA LYS A 269 33.92 12.61 12.54
C LYS A 269 34.86 13.81 12.72
N GLU A 270 34.50 14.97 12.20
CA GLU A 270 35.29 16.20 12.37
C GLU A 270 35.38 16.63 13.83
N MET A 271 34.25 16.56 14.56
CA MET A 271 34.21 16.85 16.00
C MET A 271 35.07 15.87 16.80
N GLU A 272 34.98 14.57 16.53
CA GLU A 272 35.82 13.54 17.16
C GLU A 272 37.30 13.74 16.83
N ALA A 273 37.65 14.07 15.59
CA ALA A 273 39.04 14.36 15.21
C ALA A 273 39.60 15.60 15.92
N LYS A 274 38.78 16.67 16.06
CA LYS A 274 39.17 17.87 16.82
C LYS A 274 39.31 17.57 18.32
N ALA A 275 38.38 16.79 18.89
CA ALA A 275 38.44 16.37 20.27
C ALA A 275 39.66 15.48 20.53
N ARG A 276 39.95 14.52 19.64
CA ARG A 276 41.12 13.64 19.70
C ARG A 276 42.43 14.43 19.71
N ARG A 277 42.59 15.41 18.80
CA ARG A 277 43.80 16.26 18.78
C ARG A 277 44.03 16.96 20.11
N ARG A 278 42.97 17.49 20.73
CA ARG A 278 43.07 18.11 22.08
C ARG A 278 43.36 17.06 23.14
N TYR A 279 42.69 15.91 23.11
CA TYR A 279 42.88 14.81 24.06
C TYR A 279 44.31 14.27 24.08
N ASP A 280 44.92 14.19 22.90
CA ASP A 280 46.30 13.72 22.72
C ASP A 280 47.32 14.76 23.19
N GLN A 281 47.03 16.07 23.07
CA GLN A 281 47.89 17.14 23.60
C GLN A 281 48.09 17.07 25.11
N PHE A 282 47.11 16.54 25.85
CA PHE A 282 47.19 16.36 27.30
C PHE A 282 47.59 14.94 27.72
N ALA A 283 48.10 14.10 26.81
CA ALA A 283 48.43 12.70 27.11
C ALA A 283 49.42 12.55 28.29
N GLU A 284 50.47 13.38 28.34
CA GLU A 284 51.44 13.36 29.44
C GLU A 284 50.78 13.65 30.80
N ILE A 285 49.93 14.68 30.86
CA ILE A 285 49.20 15.06 32.07
C ILE A 285 48.21 13.96 32.47
N ARG A 286 47.48 13.37 31.53
CA ARG A 286 46.52 12.29 31.81
C ARG A 286 47.20 11.02 32.32
N ASN A 287 48.47 10.81 31.98
CA ASN A 287 49.28 9.69 32.46
C ASN A 287 50.04 9.98 33.77
N SER A 288 49.89 11.18 34.34
CA SER A 288 50.48 11.52 35.64
C SER A 288 49.82 10.74 36.80
N ALA A 289 50.52 10.59 37.92
CA ALA A 289 50.03 9.84 39.07
C ALA A 289 48.87 10.55 39.78
N GLU A 290 48.81 11.88 39.64
CA GLU A 290 47.91 12.80 40.32
C GLU A 290 46.58 12.97 39.57
N TYR A 291 46.58 12.77 38.25
CA TYR A 291 45.40 12.98 37.40
C TYR A 291 44.15 12.17 37.81
N PRO A 292 44.23 10.87 38.17
CA PRO A 292 43.06 10.09 38.57
C PRO A 292 42.33 10.67 39.80
N ALA A 293 43.09 11.25 40.73
CA ALA A 293 42.57 11.88 41.94
C ALA A 293 41.68 13.10 41.60
N MET A 294 42.12 13.89 40.62
CA MET A 294 41.35 15.00 40.06
C MET A 294 40.13 14.51 39.26
N ALA A 295 40.29 13.45 38.47
CA ALA A 295 39.25 12.95 37.56
C ALA A 295 38.04 12.33 38.27
N LYS A 296 38.25 11.71 39.43
CA LYS A 296 37.17 11.13 40.26
C LYS A 296 36.23 12.17 40.85
N GLN A 297 36.66 13.42 40.99
CA GLN A 297 35.86 14.45 41.63
C GLN A 297 34.59 14.78 40.82
N PRO A 298 33.46 15.14 41.45
CA PRO A 298 32.26 15.55 40.72
C PRO A 298 32.52 16.71 39.75
N ALA A 299 31.81 16.74 38.62
CA ALA A 299 32.00 17.78 37.59
C ALA A 299 31.78 19.21 38.14
N GLN A 300 30.82 19.38 39.04
CA GLN A 300 30.57 20.66 39.72
C GLN A 300 31.76 21.09 40.58
N THR A 301 32.36 20.17 41.34
CA THR A 301 33.55 20.43 42.16
C THR A 301 34.73 20.82 41.27
N ARG A 302 34.97 20.09 40.18
CA ARG A 302 36.05 20.41 39.23
C ARG A 302 35.88 21.80 38.59
N GLN A 303 34.66 22.17 38.21
CA GLN A 303 34.38 23.50 37.64
C GLN A 303 34.56 24.63 38.66
N ARG A 304 34.08 24.44 39.90
CA ARG A 304 34.32 25.40 40.99
C ARG A 304 35.82 25.57 41.25
N TYR A 305 36.56 24.47 41.33
CA TYR A 305 38.01 24.47 41.55
C TYR A 305 38.77 25.16 40.41
N LEU A 306 38.41 24.88 39.15
CA LEU A 306 38.99 25.54 37.98
C LEU A 306 38.72 27.05 37.96
N THR A 307 37.51 27.47 38.34
CA THR A 307 37.10 28.89 38.36
C THR A 307 37.95 29.67 39.36
N LEU A 308 38.13 29.13 40.57
CA LEU A 308 38.95 29.75 41.61
C LEU A 308 40.45 29.72 41.26
N ILE A 309 40.96 28.61 40.69
CA ILE A 309 42.34 28.55 40.19
C ILE A 309 42.58 29.60 39.11
N ASN A 310 41.65 29.77 38.17
CA ASN A 310 41.78 30.81 37.13
C ASN A 310 41.77 32.21 37.76
N LYS A 311 40.90 32.48 38.73
CA LYS A 311 40.90 33.75 39.47
C LYS A 311 42.25 34.02 40.13
N VAL A 312 42.84 33.03 40.80
CA VAL A 312 44.18 33.13 41.40
C VAL A 312 45.25 33.40 40.35
N LEU A 313 45.25 32.65 39.25
CA LEU A 313 46.27 32.78 38.20
C LEU A 313 46.14 34.11 37.44
N ASP A 314 44.93 34.59 37.18
CA ASP A 314 44.69 35.88 36.51
C ASP A 314 45.16 37.04 37.40
N THR A 315 44.84 37.00 38.70
CA THR A 315 45.35 37.99 39.66
C THR A 315 46.88 37.90 39.81
N TYR A 316 47.45 36.69 39.84
CA TYR A 316 48.91 36.52 39.89
C TYR A 316 49.60 37.06 38.62
N ASP A 317 49.12 36.68 37.44
CA ASP A 317 49.74 37.04 36.16
C ASP A 317 49.67 38.56 35.92
N THR A 318 48.56 39.21 36.31
CA THR A 318 48.45 40.68 36.27
C THR A 318 49.45 41.38 37.19
N LEU A 319 49.70 40.82 38.38
CA LEU A 319 50.67 41.33 39.35
C LEU A 319 52.12 41.06 38.91
N ASP A 320 52.41 39.90 38.34
CA ASP A 320 53.75 39.51 37.89
C ASP A 320 54.28 40.45 36.78
N HIS A 321 53.37 40.98 35.96
CA HIS A 321 53.71 41.95 34.91
C HIS A 321 54.12 43.34 35.44
N GLN A 322 53.88 43.67 36.72
CA GLN A 322 54.15 45.00 37.28
C GLN A 322 55.62 45.24 37.70
N ALA A 323 56.54 44.33 37.36
CA ALA A 323 58.01 44.46 37.48
C ALA A 323 58.60 44.65 38.90
N TYR A 324 57.79 44.70 39.96
CA TYR A 324 58.29 44.81 41.34
C TYR A 324 58.75 43.47 41.90
N ALA A 325 60.01 43.39 42.35
CA ALA A 325 60.61 42.15 42.87
C ALA A 325 59.90 41.59 44.12
N TRP A 326 59.32 42.45 44.95
CA TRP A 326 58.64 42.04 46.18
C TRP A 326 57.29 41.37 45.92
N VAL A 327 56.64 41.63 44.78
CA VAL A 327 55.30 41.12 44.45
C VAL A 327 55.28 39.60 44.37
N LYS A 328 56.28 38.99 43.71
CA LYS A 328 56.42 37.52 43.66
C LYS A 328 56.46 36.88 45.05
N ARG A 329 57.24 37.49 45.95
CA ARG A 329 57.37 37.03 47.33
C ARG A 329 56.06 37.22 48.10
N ALA A 330 55.41 38.37 47.95
CA ALA A 330 54.12 38.64 48.57
C ALA A 330 53.06 37.62 48.13
N CYS A 331 52.91 37.40 46.83
CA CYS A 331 51.98 36.41 46.30
C CYS A 331 52.28 35.00 46.84
N SER A 332 53.54 34.56 46.83
CA SER A 332 53.94 33.24 47.35
C SER A 332 53.65 33.10 48.85
N ASP A 333 53.95 34.12 49.66
CA ASP A 333 53.65 34.16 51.09
C ASP A 333 52.14 34.14 51.37
N ILE A 334 51.37 34.97 50.65
CA ILE A 334 49.91 35.10 50.84
C ILE A 334 49.21 33.81 50.42
N LEU A 335 49.56 33.23 49.26
CA LEU A 335 49.03 31.94 48.81
C LEU A 335 49.40 30.81 49.77
N ALA A 336 50.60 30.84 50.37
CA ALA A 336 51.01 29.92 51.43
C ALA A 336 50.29 30.15 52.78
N GLY A 337 49.55 31.25 52.94
CA GLY A 337 48.83 31.59 54.18
C GLY A 337 49.66 32.44 55.17
N ARG A 338 50.86 32.87 54.79
CA ARG A 338 51.73 33.78 55.56
C ARG A 338 51.34 35.25 55.29
N ILE A 339 50.09 35.61 55.59
CA ILE A 339 49.51 36.91 55.22
C ILE A 339 49.80 38.06 56.21
N THR A 340 50.04 37.75 57.48
CA THR A 340 50.04 38.74 58.59
C THR A 340 51.04 39.89 58.40
N ILE A 341 52.23 39.59 57.87
CA ILE A 341 53.26 40.60 57.56
C ILE A 341 52.74 41.57 56.49
N TRP A 342 52.12 41.04 55.44
CA TRP A 342 51.63 41.83 54.31
C TRP A 342 50.38 42.64 54.65
N GLN A 343 49.48 42.11 55.49
CA GLN A 343 48.36 42.87 56.07
C GLN A 343 48.82 44.01 56.97
N THR A 344 49.83 43.76 57.80
CA THR A 344 50.39 44.81 58.69
C THR A 344 51.05 45.90 57.85
N LEU A 345 51.81 45.52 56.82
CA LEU A 345 52.42 46.46 55.89
C LEU A 345 51.38 47.26 55.10
N HIS A 346 50.31 46.60 54.65
CA HIS A 346 49.19 47.23 53.94
C HIS A 346 48.48 48.27 54.80
N GLY A 347 48.05 47.91 56.01
CA GLY A 347 47.35 48.83 56.91
C GLY A 347 48.23 50.00 57.39
N LEU A 348 49.53 49.76 57.60
CA LEU A 348 50.50 50.83 57.89
C LEU A 348 50.68 51.75 56.69
N THR A 349 50.71 51.19 55.48
CA THR A 349 50.84 51.96 54.23
C THR A 349 49.60 52.80 53.99
N GLU A 350 48.40 52.21 54.06
CA GLU A 350 47.11 52.90 53.90
C GLU A 350 46.99 54.09 54.85
N LYS A 351 47.23 53.87 56.15
CA LYS A 351 47.11 54.91 57.19
C LYS A 351 48.05 56.09 56.92
N ASN A 352 49.29 55.83 56.52
CA ASN A 352 50.27 56.88 56.30
C ASN A 352 50.08 57.58 54.96
N VAL A 353 49.83 56.84 53.87
CA VAL A 353 49.53 57.41 52.54
C VAL A 353 48.28 58.28 52.61
N THR A 354 47.21 57.84 53.30
CA THR A 354 45.99 58.64 53.46
C THR A 354 46.25 59.96 54.17
N TYR A 355 47.03 59.94 55.26
CA TYR A 355 47.41 61.16 55.96
C TYR A 355 48.27 62.08 55.07
N LEU A 356 49.29 61.51 54.41
CA LEU A 356 50.20 62.25 53.53
C LEU A 356 49.44 62.91 52.37
N LYS A 357 48.52 62.21 51.72
CA LYS A 357 47.66 62.77 50.65
C LYS A 357 46.94 64.05 51.07
N SER A 358 46.51 64.15 52.33
CA SER A 358 45.77 65.32 52.82
C SER A 358 46.65 66.47 53.31
N HIS A 359 47.96 66.25 53.53
CA HIS A 359 48.85 67.23 54.19
C HIS A 359 50.15 67.51 53.43
N ILE A 360 50.46 66.79 52.35
CA ILE A 360 51.74 66.95 51.65
C ILE A 360 51.78 68.22 50.79
N ASP A 361 50.65 68.63 50.21
CA ASP A 361 50.56 69.81 49.34
C ASP A 361 50.86 71.10 50.10
N SER A 362 50.54 71.16 51.40
CA SER A 362 50.82 72.33 52.23
C SER A 362 52.30 72.46 52.61
N VAL A 363 53.14 71.44 52.37
CA VAL A 363 54.55 71.43 52.79
C VAL A 363 55.55 71.06 51.68
N SER A 364 55.08 70.55 50.54
CA SER A 364 55.95 70.00 49.48
C SER A 364 56.81 71.04 48.76
N GLU A 365 56.32 72.29 48.67
CA GLU A 365 57.02 73.40 48.00
C GLU A 365 57.90 74.23 48.95
N ILE A 366 57.81 73.95 50.27
CA ILE A 366 58.41 74.77 51.31
C ILE A 366 59.90 74.47 51.46
N ARG A 367 60.72 75.52 51.46
CA ARG A 367 62.16 75.42 51.70
C ARG A 367 62.48 75.64 53.17
N ILE A 368 62.87 74.57 53.83
CA ILE A 368 63.32 74.63 55.22
C ILE A 368 64.84 74.51 55.28
N SER A 369 65.49 75.45 55.97
CA SER A 369 66.94 75.42 56.23
C SER A 369 67.22 75.54 57.73
N GLY A 370 68.40 75.11 58.16
CA GLY A 370 68.82 75.17 59.58
C GLY A 370 68.50 73.94 60.44
N LEU A 371 67.94 72.89 59.83
CA LEU A 371 67.68 71.58 60.46
C LEU A 371 68.83 70.57 60.32
N GLU A 372 69.89 70.93 59.61
CA GLU A 372 71.03 70.05 59.30
C GLU A 372 71.70 69.51 60.58
N GLY A 373 71.86 68.19 60.65
CA GLY A 373 72.49 67.51 61.79
C GLY A 373 71.67 67.49 63.09
N ARG A 374 70.41 67.94 63.07
CA ARG A 374 69.53 67.94 64.24
C ARG A 374 68.57 66.76 64.24
N ASP A 375 68.27 66.25 65.43
CA ASP A 375 67.23 65.24 65.60
C ASP A 375 65.84 65.86 65.43
N LEU A 376 65.12 65.45 64.39
CA LEU A 376 63.78 65.96 64.06
C LEU A 376 62.77 65.72 65.18
N ARG A 377 62.95 64.68 66.01
CA ARG A 377 62.06 64.42 67.15
C ARG A 377 62.21 65.48 68.24
N ALA A 378 63.45 65.83 68.58
CA ALA A 378 63.74 66.92 69.50
C ALA A 378 63.28 68.27 68.93
N VAL A 379 63.43 68.48 67.63
CA VAL A 379 62.92 69.68 66.94
C VAL A 379 61.40 69.76 67.03
N LYS A 380 60.67 68.66 66.79
CA LYS A 380 59.21 68.60 66.93
C LYS A 380 58.77 68.96 68.34
N GLU A 381 59.38 68.36 69.35
CA GLU A 381 59.06 68.60 70.76
C GLU A 381 59.26 70.09 71.15
N HIS A 382 60.40 70.67 70.75
CA HIS A 382 60.69 72.09 70.97
C HIS A 382 59.74 73.02 70.21
N ALA A 383 59.37 72.67 68.97
CA ALA A 383 58.44 73.44 68.15
C ALA A 383 57.01 73.39 68.71
N SER A 384 56.52 72.21 69.14
CA SER A 384 55.20 72.03 69.75
C SER A 384 55.07 72.82 71.04
N ARG A 385 56.06 72.73 71.95
CA ARG A 385 56.04 73.49 73.20
C ARG A 385 56.09 75.00 72.95
N LEU A 386 56.88 75.45 71.97
CA LEU A 386 56.95 76.85 71.60
C LEU A 386 55.63 77.35 70.97
N TYR A 387 54.98 76.52 70.15
CA TYR A 387 53.68 76.81 69.57
C TYR A 387 52.60 76.93 70.64
N GLU A 388 52.51 75.98 71.58
CA GLU A 388 51.57 76.03 72.71
C GLU A 388 51.80 77.26 73.61
N HIS A 389 53.07 77.58 73.91
CA HIS A 389 53.44 78.77 74.67
C HIS A 389 52.99 80.06 73.98
N LEU A 390 53.17 80.17 72.66
CA LEU A 390 52.73 81.34 71.89
C LEU A 390 51.20 81.41 71.76
N LEU A 391 50.50 80.27 71.70
CA LEU A 391 49.04 80.17 71.68
C LEU A 391 48.43 80.67 73.00
N HIS A 392 49.02 80.33 74.15
CA HIS A 392 48.46 80.64 75.47
C HIS A 392 48.98 81.94 76.09
N GLU A 393 50.29 82.24 75.99
CA GLU A 393 50.93 83.37 76.69
C GLU A 393 51.33 84.52 75.75
N GLY A 394 51.44 84.27 74.44
CA GLY A 394 51.62 85.27 73.38
C GLY A 394 52.93 86.10 73.42
N ARG A 395 53.88 85.81 74.33
CA ARG A 395 55.09 86.63 74.54
C ARG A 395 56.39 85.80 74.56
N VAL A 396 57.37 86.22 73.76
CA VAL A 396 58.71 85.61 73.61
C VAL A 396 59.67 86.04 74.75
N GLY A 397 59.40 87.17 75.42
CA GLY A 397 60.24 87.70 76.51
C GLY A 397 61.60 88.28 76.05
N ILE A 398 62.18 89.17 76.88
CA ILE A 398 63.41 89.91 76.59
C ILE A 398 64.53 89.46 77.54
N GLY A 399 65.69 89.09 77.00
CA GLY A 399 66.91 88.82 77.78
C GLY A 399 66.75 87.71 78.85
N PRO A 400 67.18 87.94 80.10
CA PRO A 400 67.15 86.91 81.16
C PRO A 400 65.74 86.55 81.65
N PHE A 401 64.72 87.36 81.33
CA PHE A 401 63.31 87.13 81.70
C PHE A 401 62.56 86.21 80.73
N ARG A 402 63.27 85.59 79.78
CA ARG A 402 62.68 84.68 78.79
C ARG A 402 62.22 83.36 79.43
N PRO A 403 60.97 82.91 79.18
CA PRO A 403 60.47 81.62 79.63
C PRO A 403 61.39 80.47 79.22
N ARG A 404 61.44 79.41 80.03
CA ARG A 404 62.34 78.27 79.81
C ARG A 404 62.12 77.61 78.44
N VAL A 405 60.86 77.44 78.05
CA VAL A 405 60.45 76.88 76.74
C VAL A 405 61.04 77.68 75.58
N VAL A 406 60.97 79.02 75.63
CA VAL A 406 61.53 79.88 74.58
C VAL A 406 63.06 79.91 74.61
N ARG A 407 63.70 79.69 75.77
CA ARG A 407 65.17 79.55 75.87
C ARG A 407 65.67 78.24 75.25
N GLU A 408 64.95 77.15 75.43
CA GLU A 408 65.29 75.83 74.87
C GLU A 408 65.00 75.78 73.36
N SER A 409 63.94 76.43 72.89
CA SER A 409 63.54 76.48 71.47
C SER A 409 64.13 77.66 70.67
N LEU A 410 65.03 78.46 71.28
CA LEU A 410 65.56 79.72 70.73
C LEU A 410 66.31 79.54 69.40
N TYR A 411 66.85 78.35 69.15
CA TYR A 411 67.50 78.01 67.89
C TYR A 411 66.50 77.89 66.72
N LEU A 412 65.23 77.53 66.98
CA LEU A 412 64.19 77.50 65.95
C LEU A 412 63.99 78.91 65.37
N MET A 413 63.90 79.90 66.25
CA MET A 413 63.70 81.30 65.87
C MET A 413 64.93 81.94 65.21
N LYS A 414 66.14 81.44 65.51
CA LYS A 414 67.40 82.04 65.07
C LYS A 414 68.05 81.37 63.87
N LEU A 415 67.86 80.06 63.72
CA LEU A 415 68.59 79.23 62.76
C LEU A 415 67.65 78.54 61.77
N VAL A 416 66.40 78.24 62.16
CA VAL A 416 65.45 77.59 61.26
C VAL A 416 64.70 78.64 60.45
N LEU A 417 64.83 78.56 59.13
CA LEU A 417 64.13 79.44 58.19
C LEU A 417 63.15 78.63 57.34
N ILE A 418 61.95 79.17 57.19
CA ILE A 418 60.87 78.65 56.33
C ILE A 418 60.67 79.64 55.19
N ASP A 419 61.01 79.23 53.97
CA ASP A 419 61.05 80.10 52.78
C ASP A 419 61.84 81.40 53.01
N GLY A 420 62.92 81.30 53.79
CA GLY A 420 63.78 82.42 54.15
C GLY A 420 63.29 83.27 55.34
N SER A 421 62.10 83.00 55.89
CA SER A 421 61.57 83.68 57.07
C SER A 421 61.88 82.93 58.37
N PRO A 422 62.24 83.62 59.47
CA PRO A 422 62.47 82.99 60.77
C PRO A 422 61.27 82.17 61.29
N CYS A 423 61.55 81.04 61.95
CA CYS A 423 60.54 80.22 62.61
C CYS A 423 60.18 80.78 64.00
N ASP A 424 59.58 81.98 64.03
CA ASP A 424 59.23 82.72 65.25
C ASP A 424 57.73 83.08 65.36
N THR A 425 56.95 82.88 64.29
CA THR A 425 55.50 83.06 64.28
C THR A 425 54.77 81.73 64.49
N MET A 426 53.53 81.81 64.99
CA MET A 426 52.67 80.63 65.11
C MET A 426 52.44 79.94 63.76
N SER A 427 52.27 80.71 62.68
CA SER A 427 52.12 80.15 61.33
C SER A 427 53.35 79.36 60.90
N ASN A 428 54.56 79.94 61.05
CA ASN A 428 55.79 79.25 60.67
C ASN A 428 56.07 78.03 61.58
N LEU A 429 55.74 78.11 62.86
CA LEU A 429 55.84 76.95 63.75
C LEU A 429 54.88 75.83 63.38
N GLN A 430 53.64 76.14 63.00
CA GLN A 430 52.68 75.16 62.49
C GLN A 430 53.19 74.51 61.20
N THR A 431 53.67 75.31 60.23
CA THR A 431 54.27 74.82 58.99
C THR A 431 55.47 73.89 59.24
N LEU A 432 56.33 74.22 60.21
CA LEU A 432 57.46 73.38 60.60
C LEU A 432 56.98 72.05 61.22
N LEU A 433 55.95 72.09 62.07
CA LEU A 433 55.37 70.90 62.68
C LEU A 433 54.71 69.99 61.63
N ASP A 434 53.98 70.57 60.68
CA ASP A 434 53.35 69.84 59.57
C ASP A 434 54.42 69.17 58.68
N TYR A 435 55.50 69.89 58.37
CA TYR A 435 56.63 69.33 57.61
C TYR A 435 57.29 68.15 58.36
N ILE A 436 57.55 68.30 59.66
CA ILE A 436 58.18 67.23 60.45
C ILE A 436 57.26 66.01 60.55
N GLU A 437 55.94 66.20 60.68
CA GLU A 437 54.97 65.10 60.70
C GLU A 437 54.93 64.36 59.35
N VAL A 438 54.94 65.09 58.23
CA VAL A 438 55.03 64.49 56.87
C VAL A 438 56.36 63.73 56.71
N ALA A 439 57.48 64.30 57.14
CA ALA A 439 58.78 63.65 57.07
C ALA A 439 58.88 62.39 57.96
N ASP A 440 58.34 62.43 59.18
CA ASP A 440 58.34 61.29 60.12
C ASP A 440 57.50 60.12 59.58
N ARG A 441 56.39 60.41 58.88
CA ARG A 441 55.54 59.38 58.24
C ARG A 441 56.19 58.76 57.02
N LEU A 442 56.86 59.56 56.17
CA LEU A 442 57.65 59.04 55.06
C LEU A 442 58.83 58.19 55.55
N ASP A 443 59.52 58.59 56.62
CA ASP A 443 60.58 57.79 57.24
C ASP A 443 60.02 56.50 57.87
N THR A 444 58.83 56.55 58.46
CA THR A 444 58.12 55.37 58.96
C THR A 444 57.81 54.39 57.82
N LEU A 445 57.28 54.87 56.69
CA LEU A 445 57.06 54.05 55.49
C LEU A 445 58.38 53.45 54.97
N ALA A 446 59.44 54.27 54.88
CA ALA A 446 60.75 53.84 54.39
C ALA A 446 61.37 52.75 55.25
N LYS A 447 61.21 52.81 56.58
CA LYS A 447 61.69 51.77 57.51
C LYS A 447 60.98 50.45 57.28
N HIS A 448 59.65 50.45 57.14
CA HIS A 448 58.87 49.21 56.99
C HIS A 448 59.00 48.60 55.59
N TRP A 449 59.11 49.42 54.53
CA TRP A 449 59.32 48.94 53.17
C TRP A 449 60.76 48.55 52.84
N SER A 450 61.75 48.99 53.64
CA SER A 450 63.19 48.74 53.37
C SER A 450 63.60 47.28 53.20
N GLN A 451 62.84 46.34 53.76
CA GLN A 451 63.10 44.90 53.62
C GLN A 451 62.56 44.31 52.31
N HIS A 452 61.76 45.08 51.56
CA HIS A 452 61.01 44.64 50.40
C HIS A 452 61.38 45.40 49.13
N THR A 453 61.60 46.72 49.22
CA THR A 453 62.00 47.57 48.11
C THR A 453 62.78 48.78 48.59
N ASP A 454 63.65 49.32 47.75
CA ASP A 454 64.38 50.55 48.04
C ASP A 454 63.68 51.74 47.37
N ILE A 455 63.34 52.75 48.18
CA ILE A 455 62.66 53.97 47.71
C ILE A 455 63.60 55.15 47.95
N PRO A 456 63.86 56.00 46.93
CA PRO A 456 64.81 57.10 47.05
C PRO A 456 64.44 58.13 48.14
N ARG A 457 65.06 58.01 49.32
CA ARG A 457 64.82 58.92 50.46
C ARG A 457 65.20 60.38 50.21
N LYS A 458 65.97 60.65 49.15
CA LYS A 458 66.42 62.00 48.75
C LYS A 458 65.53 62.63 47.67
N ALA A 459 64.50 61.94 47.19
CA ALA A 459 63.55 62.51 46.25
C ALA A 459 62.65 63.56 46.94
N PRO A 460 62.04 64.50 46.19
CA PRO A 460 60.99 65.38 46.69
C PRO A 460 59.87 64.60 47.40
N LEU A 461 59.26 65.19 48.43
CA LEU A 461 58.25 64.53 49.26
C LEU A 461 57.06 64.00 48.44
N SER A 462 56.58 64.78 47.46
CA SER A 462 55.50 64.39 46.55
C SER A 462 55.84 63.17 45.68
N ILE A 463 57.10 63.07 45.22
CA ILE A 463 57.58 61.90 44.46
C ILE A 463 57.65 60.69 45.38
N GLN A 464 58.17 60.84 46.61
CA GLN A 464 58.18 59.73 47.57
C GLN A 464 56.77 59.22 47.87
N LEU A 465 55.78 60.10 48.04
CA LEU A 465 54.39 59.69 48.22
C LEU A 465 53.85 58.93 47.00
N ALA A 466 54.08 59.43 45.78
CA ALA A 466 53.66 58.77 44.55
C ALA A 466 54.23 57.34 44.42
N GLU A 467 55.49 57.13 44.82
CA GLU A 467 56.11 55.80 44.88
C GLU A 467 55.35 54.88 45.86
N TYR A 468 55.08 55.31 47.09
CA TYR A 468 54.31 54.48 48.04
C TYR A 468 52.87 54.22 47.59
N GLU A 469 52.22 55.18 46.92
CA GLU A 469 50.92 54.96 46.30
C GLU A 469 50.96 53.87 45.23
N SER A 470 52.01 53.87 44.40
CA SER A 470 52.21 52.85 43.37
C SER A 470 52.45 51.45 43.93
N LEU A 471 52.90 51.33 45.18
CA LEU A 471 53.08 50.06 45.89
C LEU A 471 51.81 49.58 46.59
N TYR A 472 50.90 50.50 46.92
CA TYR A 472 49.69 50.20 47.67
C TYR A 472 48.67 49.37 46.87
N GLU A 473 48.43 49.73 45.60
CA GLU A 473 47.48 49.02 44.74
C GLU A 473 47.92 47.56 44.46
N PRO A 474 49.18 47.27 44.06
CA PRO A 474 49.65 45.90 43.89
C PRO A 474 49.57 45.07 45.19
N LEU A 475 49.84 45.69 46.35
CA LEU A 475 49.75 45.00 47.64
C LEU A 475 48.30 44.65 47.98
N THR A 476 47.37 45.59 47.72
CA THR A 476 45.93 45.36 47.91
C THR A 476 45.45 44.19 47.04
N ARG A 477 45.79 44.19 45.75
CA ARG A 477 45.48 43.07 44.83
C ARG A 477 46.14 41.76 45.24
N ALA A 478 47.38 41.78 45.72
CA ALA A 478 48.05 40.58 46.21
C ALA A 478 47.32 39.99 47.42
N LEU A 479 46.74 40.82 48.30
CA LEU A 479 45.94 40.37 49.44
C LEU A 479 44.61 39.72 49.03
N GLU A 480 44.01 40.11 47.90
CA GLU A 480 42.80 39.46 47.35
C GLU A 480 43.03 37.97 46.99
N LEU A 481 44.28 37.57 46.75
CA LEU A 481 44.63 36.17 46.54
C LEU A 481 44.33 35.29 47.76
N HIS A 482 44.31 35.88 48.96
CA HIS A 482 44.10 35.14 50.20
C HIS A 482 42.72 34.48 50.28
N GLU A 483 41.66 35.24 50.00
CA GLU A 483 40.29 34.72 50.05
C GLU A 483 40.12 33.58 49.04
N SER A 484 40.62 33.79 47.81
CA SER A 484 40.57 32.78 46.76
C SER A 484 41.37 31.52 47.13
N ALA A 485 42.53 31.67 47.78
CA ALA A 485 43.32 30.54 48.28
C ALA A 485 42.65 29.81 49.46
N MET A 486 41.96 30.53 50.35
CA MET A 486 41.19 29.92 51.44
C MET A 486 40.04 29.08 50.89
N GLU A 487 39.25 29.62 49.96
CA GLU A 487 38.16 28.88 49.31
C GLU A 487 38.67 27.63 48.59
N LEU A 488 39.83 27.73 47.91
CA LEU A 488 40.46 26.58 47.27
C LEU A 488 40.88 25.50 48.29
N ARG A 489 41.41 25.90 49.45
CA ARG A 489 41.80 24.99 50.53
C ARG A 489 40.61 24.34 51.21
N GLU A 490 39.48 25.05 51.32
CA GLU A 490 38.23 24.45 51.80
C GLU A 490 37.78 23.32 50.86
N ILE A 491 37.84 23.55 49.54
CA ILE A 491 37.51 22.51 48.56
C ILE A 491 38.45 21.30 48.70
N THR A 492 39.75 21.51 48.89
CA THR A 492 40.69 20.40 49.08
C THR A 492 40.52 19.69 50.42
N ALA A 493 40.11 20.41 51.48
CA ALA A 493 39.83 19.84 52.78
C ALA A 493 38.54 19.00 52.78
N GLU A 494 37.50 19.45 52.07
CA GLU A 494 36.24 18.72 51.87
C GLU A 494 36.42 17.47 51.00
N ASN A 495 37.45 17.45 50.14
CA ASN A 495 37.68 16.37 49.17
C ASN A 495 39.14 15.87 49.25
N PRO A 496 39.50 15.05 50.25
CA PRO A 496 40.90 14.67 50.52
C PRO A 496 41.63 13.94 49.39
N GLU A 497 40.88 13.37 48.43
CA GLU A 497 41.44 12.72 47.25
C GLU A 497 41.74 13.70 46.10
N ILE A 498 41.36 14.97 46.17
CA ILE A 498 41.70 15.95 45.13
C ILE A 498 43.18 16.32 45.24
N PHE A 499 43.82 16.60 44.10
CA PHE A 499 45.19 17.08 44.10
C PHE A 499 45.27 18.46 44.79
N GLU A 500 46.06 18.54 45.86
CA GLU A 500 46.38 19.80 46.52
C GLU A 500 47.70 20.36 45.96
N PRO A 501 47.70 21.54 45.32
CA PRO A 501 48.92 22.16 44.82
C PRO A 501 49.78 22.67 45.98
N HIS A 502 51.09 22.75 45.74
CA HIS A 502 52.00 23.46 46.62
C HIS A 502 51.72 24.97 46.53
N TRP A 503 50.92 25.49 47.45
CA TRP A 503 50.40 26.87 47.38
C TRP A 503 51.46 27.98 47.25
N HIS A 504 52.69 27.76 47.72
CA HIS A 504 53.80 28.71 47.57
C HIS A 504 54.42 28.73 46.16
N ASP A 505 54.10 27.72 45.33
CA ASP A 505 54.64 27.52 43.99
C ASP A 505 53.53 27.69 42.93
N ILE A 506 53.67 28.73 42.12
CA ILE A 506 52.69 29.06 41.09
C ILE A 506 52.63 27.99 40.00
N GLU A 507 53.74 27.30 39.72
CA GLU A 507 53.76 26.24 38.70
C GLU A 507 52.96 25.01 39.15
N SER A 508 52.94 24.71 40.45
CA SER A 508 52.04 23.69 41.01
C SER A 508 50.56 24.03 40.82
N ILE A 509 50.19 25.31 40.97
CA ILE A 509 48.82 25.80 40.72
C ILE A 509 48.48 25.75 39.22
N ARG A 510 49.41 26.14 38.33
CA ARG A 510 49.26 25.98 36.87
C ARG A 510 49.12 24.52 36.47
N HIS A 511 49.83 23.61 37.14
CA HIS A 511 49.71 22.17 36.93
C HIS A 511 48.31 21.66 37.32
N ALA A 512 47.78 22.08 38.47
CA ALA A 512 46.40 21.79 38.86
C ALA A 512 45.37 22.28 37.82
N ARG A 513 45.53 23.50 37.30
CA ARG A 513 44.70 24.03 36.19
C ARG A 513 44.75 23.11 34.97
N THR A 514 45.95 22.68 34.60
CA THR A 514 46.19 21.86 33.41
C THR A 514 45.53 20.49 33.53
N MET A 515 45.56 19.88 34.72
CA MET A 515 44.81 18.64 34.99
C MET A 515 43.29 18.82 34.87
N LEU A 516 42.75 19.92 35.37
CA LEU A 516 41.32 20.22 35.26
C LEU A 516 40.89 20.42 33.79
N ILE A 517 41.69 21.16 33.01
CA ILE A 517 41.45 21.32 31.56
C ILE A 517 41.52 19.96 30.85
N ALA A 518 42.50 19.12 31.19
CA ALA A 518 42.63 17.78 30.62
C ALA A 518 41.39 16.90 30.91
N ASN A 519 40.75 17.05 32.09
CA ASN A 519 39.49 16.40 32.41
C ASN A 519 38.32 16.88 31.54
N ASP A 520 38.20 18.18 31.31
CA ASP A 520 37.16 18.72 30.43
C ASP A 520 37.36 18.27 28.98
N VAL A 521 38.61 18.17 28.53
CA VAL A 521 38.97 17.64 27.21
C VAL A 521 38.63 16.15 27.09
N GLU A 522 38.86 15.35 28.14
CA GLU A 522 38.45 13.94 28.18
C GLU A 522 36.93 13.78 28.11
N ALA A 523 36.18 14.57 28.89
CA ALA A 523 34.72 14.58 28.83
C ALA A 523 34.22 14.99 27.43
N TYR A 524 34.85 16.00 26.81
CA TYR A 524 34.53 16.42 25.45
C TYR A 524 34.84 15.33 24.42
N MET A 525 35.94 14.58 24.59
CA MET A 525 36.24 13.41 23.75
C MET A 525 35.16 12.34 23.86
N MET A 526 34.74 11.98 25.08
CA MET A 526 33.66 11.01 25.30
C MET A 526 32.34 11.46 24.65
N GLN A 527 32.00 12.75 24.76
CA GLN A 527 30.82 13.32 24.10
C GLN A 527 30.94 13.28 22.58
N ALA A 528 32.11 13.59 22.02
CA ALA A 528 32.35 13.55 20.58
C ALA A 528 32.29 12.12 20.01
N GLN A 529 32.65 11.11 20.80
CA GLN A 529 32.53 9.70 20.44
C GLN A 529 31.11 9.14 20.59
N HIS A 530 30.27 9.79 21.40
CA HIS A 530 28.95 9.30 21.75
C HIS A 530 28.05 8.96 20.54
N PRO A 531 27.97 9.78 19.47
CA PRO A 531 27.15 9.45 18.29
C PRO A 531 27.59 8.13 17.64
N PHE A 532 28.89 7.91 17.49
CA PHE A 532 29.42 6.68 16.90
C PHE A 532 29.20 5.46 17.80
N ASN A 533 29.36 5.61 19.12
CA ASN A 533 29.08 4.53 20.08
C ASN A 533 27.59 4.15 20.06
N GLN A 534 26.69 5.11 19.92
CA GLN A 534 25.26 4.85 19.76
C GLN A 534 24.93 4.13 18.45
N MET A 535 25.52 4.57 17.33
CA MET A 535 25.36 3.90 16.03
C MET A 535 25.87 2.46 16.08
N GLU A 536 27.07 2.27 16.62
CA GLU A 536 27.71 0.97 16.76
C GLU A 536 26.83 0.04 17.60
N LYS A 537 26.34 0.49 18.76
CA LYS A 537 25.45 -0.31 19.61
C LYS A 537 24.20 -0.77 18.85
N LYS A 538 23.51 0.15 18.15
CA LYS A 538 22.31 -0.17 17.37
C LYS A 538 22.58 -1.17 16.24
N LEU A 539 23.69 -0.98 15.52
CA LEU A 539 24.08 -1.89 14.43
C LEU A 539 24.46 -3.27 14.98
N LEU A 540 25.20 -3.30 16.09
CA LEU A 540 25.65 -4.54 16.74
C LEU A 540 24.46 -5.39 17.20
N GLU A 541 23.47 -4.79 17.87
CA GLU A 541 22.25 -5.47 18.31
C GLU A 541 21.48 -6.15 17.17
N LEU A 542 21.51 -5.57 15.97
CA LEU A 542 20.86 -6.15 14.80
C LEU A 542 21.74 -7.19 14.09
N THR A 543 23.06 -7.03 14.06
CA THR A 543 23.94 -8.01 13.41
C THR A 543 23.88 -9.41 14.02
N PHE A 544 23.55 -9.53 15.31
CA PHE A 544 23.44 -10.83 16.00
C PHE A 544 22.08 -11.53 15.85
N GLN A 545 21.11 -10.90 15.17
CA GLN A 545 19.80 -11.53 14.97
C GLN A 545 19.84 -12.57 13.84
N GLU A 546 18.99 -13.60 13.94
CA GLU A 546 18.78 -14.52 12.83
C GLU A 546 18.27 -13.78 11.58
N GLN A 547 18.78 -14.20 10.41
CA GLN A 547 18.45 -13.64 9.10
C GLN A 547 18.82 -12.16 8.93
N SER A 548 19.86 -11.66 9.59
CA SER A 548 20.35 -10.30 9.40
C SER A 548 21.10 -10.11 8.08
N HIS A 549 20.79 -9.03 7.37
CA HIS A 549 21.37 -8.76 6.06
C HIS A 549 22.86 -8.34 6.16
N PRO A 550 23.77 -8.82 5.28
CA PRO A 550 25.21 -8.52 5.33
C PRO A 550 25.59 -7.04 5.23
N ILE A 551 24.65 -6.18 4.82
CA ILE A 551 24.83 -4.72 4.79
C ILE A 551 25.05 -4.15 6.19
N LEU A 552 24.49 -4.78 7.24
CA LEU A 552 24.60 -4.32 8.62
C LEU A 552 26.03 -4.48 9.14
N GLU A 553 26.69 -5.59 8.80
CA GLU A 553 28.09 -5.83 9.17
C GLU A 553 29.03 -4.84 8.45
N ARG A 554 28.79 -4.58 7.16
CA ARG A 554 29.56 -3.58 6.39
C ARG A 554 29.35 -2.15 6.91
N LEU A 555 28.12 -1.80 7.29
CA LEU A 555 27.82 -0.51 7.95
C LEU A 555 28.50 -0.41 9.31
N LEU A 556 28.47 -1.48 10.12
CA LEU A 556 29.14 -1.55 11.42
C LEU A 556 30.65 -1.34 11.26
N GLN A 557 31.27 -2.00 10.28
CA GLN A 557 32.69 -1.83 9.98
C GLN A 557 33.02 -0.40 9.53
N ALA A 558 32.17 0.20 8.67
CA ALA A 558 32.34 1.58 8.23
C ALA A 558 32.24 2.58 9.40
N VAL A 559 31.30 2.35 10.33
CA VAL A 559 31.15 3.15 11.56
C VAL A 559 32.39 3.00 12.44
N ARG A 560 32.85 1.78 12.72
CA ARG A 560 34.05 1.52 13.55
C ARG A 560 35.30 2.19 12.99
N ASN A 561 35.50 2.09 11.68
CA ASN A 561 36.68 2.63 10.99
C ASN A 561 36.56 4.13 10.67
N ARG A 562 35.41 4.77 10.96
CA ARG A 562 35.08 6.14 10.51
C ARG A 562 35.26 6.31 9.00
N ASP A 563 34.96 5.26 8.24
CA ASP A 563 35.08 5.22 6.79
C ASP A 563 33.84 5.87 6.14
N GLN A 564 34.04 7.13 5.78
CA GLN A 564 33.05 7.96 5.11
C GLN A 564 32.61 7.38 3.76
N LYS A 565 33.54 6.81 2.98
CA LYS A 565 33.26 6.33 1.63
C LYS A 565 32.45 5.04 1.69
N GLN A 566 32.87 4.11 2.54
CA GLN A 566 32.18 2.85 2.75
C GLN A 566 30.78 3.08 3.33
N TYR A 567 30.63 3.94 4.34
CA TYR A 567 29.32 4.23 4.93
C TYR A 567 28.33 4.79 3.90
N HIS A 568 28.77 5.72 3.04
CA HIS A 568 27.93 6.28 1.97
C HIS A 568 27.53 5.25 0.91
N ALA A 569 28.47 4.38 0.52
CA ALA A 569 28.19 3.30 -0.43
C ALA A 569 27.14 2.32 0.13
N GLU A 570 27.26 1.95 1.40
CA GLU A 570 26.29 1.05 2.02
C GLU A 570 24.94 1.72 2.28
N LEU A 571 24.88 3.02 2.59
CA LEU A 571 23.59 3.74 2.63
C LEU A 571 22.87 3.73 1.27
N LYS A 572 23.61 3.85 0.15
CA LYS A 572 23.02 3.70 -1.18
C LYS A 572 22.51 2.28 -1.41
N ASN A 573 23.29 1.27 -1.05
CA ASN A 573 22.87 -0.13 -1.16
C ASN A 573 21.60 -0.40 -0.34
N LEU A 574 21.51 0.18 0.86
CA LEU A 574 20.34 0.07 1.73
C LEU A 574 19.12 0.73 1.10
N HIS A 575 19.29 1.90 0.48
CA HIS A 575 18.20 2.57 -0.23
C HIS A 575 17.71 1.76 -1.43
N THR A 576 18.62 1.16 -2.19
CA THR A 576 18.30 0.22 -3.28
C THR A 576 17.55 -1.01 -2.76
N PHE A 577 17.98 -1.56 -1.63
CA PHE A 577 17.31 -2.69 -0.97
C PHE A 577 15.86 -2.34 -0.59
N TYR A 578 15.62 -1.16 0.01
CA TYR A 578 14.27 -0.74 0.37
C TYR A 578 13.36 -0.53 -0.85
N LYS A 579 13.88 0.05 -1.94
CA LYS A 579 13.13 0.15 -3.20
C LYS A 579 12.74 -1.23 -3.74
N LEU A 580 13.68 -2.18 -3.71
CA LEU A 580 13.42 -3.54 -4.17
C LEU A 580 12.44 -4.29 -3.23
N ARG A 581 12.42 -3.97 -1.93
CA ARG A 581 11.41 -4.48 -1.00
C ARG A 581 10.02 -3.92 -1.29
N GLU A 582 9.90 -2.62 -1.60
CA GLU A 582 8.63 -2.02 -2.04
C GLU A 582 8.10 -2.69 -3.31
N ASP A 583 8.98 -2.94 -4.29
CA ASP A 583 8.66 -3.68 -5.51
C ASP A 583 8.15 -5.10 -5.20
N PHE A 584 8.82 -5.81 -4.28
CA PHE A 584 8.42 -7.16 -3.84
C PHE A 584 7.06 -7.16 -3.12
N ASP A 585 6.82 -6.19 -2.25
CA ASP A 585 5.53 -6.05 -1.55
C ASP A 585 4.41 -5.74 -2.54
N ARG A 586 4.64 -4.83 -3.50
CA ARG A 586 3.71 -4.50 -4.57
C ARG A 586 3.39 -5.72 -5.43
N ARG A 587 4.40 -6.51 -5.80
CA ARG A 587 4.24 -7.77 -6.53
C ARG A 587 3.34 -8.74 -5.78
N ASN A 588 3.55 -8.92 -4.47
CA ASN A 588 2.75 -9.84 -3.66
C ASN A 588 1.29 -9.38 -3.53
N VAL A 589 1.02 -8.07 -3.47
CA VAL A 589 -0.35 -7.54 -3.51
C VAL A 589 -1.04 -7.92 -4.82
N LEU A 590 -0.36 -7.77 -5.96
CA LEU A 590 -0.91 -8.13 -7.27
C LEU A 590 -1.12 -9.64 -7.43
N LEU A 591 -0.16 -10.46 -6.98
CA LEU A 591 -0.30 -11.92 -6.95
C LEU A 591 -1.52 -12.36 -6.13
N ASN A 592 -1.73 -11.76 -4.95
CA ASN A 592 -2.86 -12.09 -4.07
C ASN A 592 -4.21 -11.74 -4.72
N LYS A 593 -4.32 -10.64 -5.47
CA LYS A 593 -5.55 -10.29 -6.21
C LYS A 593 -5.92 -11.36 -7.26
N LEU A 594 -4.92 -12.00 -7.88
CA LEU A 594 -5.11 -13.04 -8.90
C LEU A 594 -5.29 -14.45 -8.33
N MET A 595 -4.80 -14.71 -7.12
CA MET A 595 -4.78 -16.05 -6.52
C MET A 595 -6.19 -16.66 -6.41
N ASP A 596 -7.18 -15.86 -6.02
CA ASP A 596 -8.56 -16.32 -5.83
C ASP A 596 -9.39 -16.28 -7.12
N THR A 597 -9.01 -15.44 -8.08
CA THR A 597 -9.82 -15.09 -9.26
C THR A 597 -9.33 -15.77 -10.54
N ALA A 598 -8.03 -16.00 -10.68
CA ALA A 598 -7.38 -16.57 -11.87
C ALA A 598 -6.19 -17.49 -11.50
N PRO A 599 -6.41 -18.59 -10.74
CA PRO A 599 -5.33 -19.45 -10.25
C PRO A 599 -4.58 -20.20 -11.36
N LYS A 600 -5.24 -20.58 -12.47
CA LYS A 600 -4.57 -21.29 -13.57
C LYS A 600 -3.65 -20.35 -14.35
N LEU A 601 -4.09 -19.11 -14.58
CA LEU A 601 -3.28 -18.07 -15.21
C LEU A 601 -2.06 -17.77 -14.35
N LEU A 602 -2.26 -17.57 -13.04
CA LEU A 602 -1.19 -17.31 -12.09
C LEU A 602 -0.12 -18.43 -12.16
N LYS A 603 -0.55 -19.69 -12.18
CA LYS A 603 0.37 -20.83 -12.35
C LYS A 603 1.13 -20.79 -13.68
N ALA A 604 0.46 -20.44 -14.79
CA ALA A 604 1.10 -20.32 -16.09
C ALA A 604 2.16 -19.21 -16.12
N ILE A 605 1.86 -18.03 -15.55
CA ILE A 605 2.81 -16.91 -15.46
C ILE A 605 4.01 -17.32 -14.59
N LEU A 606 3.80 -17.91 -13.41
CA LEU A 606 4.90 -18.30 -12.53
C LEU A 606 5.84 -19.35 -13.15
N LEU A 607 5.35 -20.17 -14.09
CA LEU A 607 6.16 -21.15 -14.81
C LEU A 607 7.01 -20.51 -15.92
N SER A 608 6.56 -19.43 -16.55
CA SER A 608 7.23 -18.88 -17.74
C SER A 608 7.24 -17.34 -17.83
N TYR A 609 7.24 -16.63 -16.70
CA TYR A 609 7.23 -15.16 -16.65
C TYR A 609 8.38 -14.48 -17.42
N ASN A 610 9.47 -15.20 -17.71
CA ASN A 610 10.59 -14.70 -18.52
C ASN A 610 10.26 -14.62 -20.03
N ASP A 611 9.21 -15.29 -20.50
CA ASP A 611 8.81 -15.23 -21.91
C ASP A 611 8.28 -13.83 -22.24
N SER A 612 8.79 -13.23 -23.31
CA SER A 612 8.37 -11.90 -23.77
C SER A 612 6.94 -11.86 -24.28
N GLU A 613 6.36 -13.01 -24.63
CA GLU A 613 4.94 -13.09 -25.04
C GLU A 613 3.99 -12.60 -23.95
N TRP A 614 4.38 -12.69 -22.67
CA TRP A 614 3.56 -12.21 -21.58
C TRP A 614 3.38 -10.69 -21.60
N ASP A 615 4.31 -9.92 -22.14
CA ASP A 615 4.16 -8.47 -22.26
C ASP A 615 2.99 -8.12 -23.19
N GLU A 616 2.89 -8.78 -24.35
CA GLU A 616 1.81 -8.57 -25.31
C GLU A 616 0.46 -9.06 -24.77
N LYS A 617 0.45 -10.20 -24.07
CA LYS A 617 -0.76 -10.77 -23.46
C LYS A 617 -1.31 -9.87 -22.35
N MET A 618 -0.45 -9.36 -21.46
CA MET A 618 -0.86 -8.57 -20.30
C MET A 618 -1.34 -7.15 -20.63
N ILE A 619 -0.87 -6.55 -21.74
CA ILE A 619 -1.39 -5.26 -22.21
C ILE A 619 -2.90 -5.31 -22.52
N ARG A 620 -3.44 -6.50 -22.79
CA ARG A 620 -4.87 -6.72 -23.09
C ARG A 620 -5.55 -7.60 -22.03
N PHE A 621 -5.07 -7.56 -20.79
CA PHE A 621 -5.56 -8.42 -19.71
C PHE A 621 -7.07 -8.27 -19.48
N GLY A 622 -7.59 -7.05 -19.41
CA GLY A 622 -9.00 -6.76 -19.20
C GLY A 622 -9.89 -7.29 -20.32
N ALA A 623 -9.43 -7.17 -21.57
CA ALA A 623 -10.15 -7.75 -22.72
C ALA A 623 -10.15 -9.28 -22.66
N ALA A 624 -9.02 -9.90 -22.29
CA ALA A 624 -8.93 -11.35 -22.13
C ALA A 624 -9.77 -11.87 -20.94
N TRP A 625 -9.85 -11.11 -19.84
CA TRP A 625 -10.73 -11.39 -18.71
C TRP A 625 -12.20 -11.36 -19.13
N ASN A 626 -12.61 -10.32 -19.85
CA ASN A 626 -13.99 -10.19 -20.33
C ASN A 626 -14.36 -11.33 -21.28
N TRP A 627 -13.43 -11.72 -22.17
CA TRP A 627 -13.60 -12.88 -23.06
C TRP A 627 -13.78 -14.17 -22.25
N ALA A 628 -12.94 -14.42 -21.24
CA ALA A 628 -13.04 -15.61 -20.39
C ALA A 628 -14.36 -15.69 -19.59
N CYS A 629 -14.85 -14.55 -19.10
CA CYS A 629 -16.17 -14.43 -18.45
C CYS A 629 -17.31 -14.79 -19.41
N ALA A 630 -17.30 -14.23 -20.63
CA ALA A 630 -18.32 -14.47 -21.64
C ALA A 630 -18.28 -15.92 -22.18
N GLU A 631 -17.08 -16.50 -22.34
CA GLU A 631 -16.88 -17.92 -22.69
C GLU A 631 -17.47 -18.83 -21.59
N ALA A 632 -17.16 -18.56 -20.31
CA ALA A 632 -17.68 -19.34 -19.18
C ALA A 632 -19.22 -19.23 -19.03
N TRP A 633 -19.79 -18.07 -19.36
CA TRP A 633 -21.24 -17.90 -19.45
C TRP A 633 -21.85 -18.72 -20.59
N LEU A 634 -21.24 -18.68 -21.79
CA LEU A 634 -21.72 -19.43 -22.94
C LEU A 634 -21.67 -20.95 -22.70
N GLU A 635 -20.61 -21.46 -22.08
CA GLU A 635 -20.49 -22.87 -21.71
C GLU A 635 -21.63 -23.34 -20.79
N ARG A 636 -22.08 -22.50 -19.84
CA ARG A 636 -23.20 -22.80 -18.94
C ARG A 636 -24.55 -22.76 -19.64
N THR A 637 -24.73 -21.81 -20.55
CA THR A 637 -25.99 -21.63 -21.29
C THR A 637 -26.14 -22.71 -22.38
N ARG A 638 -25.04 -23.29 -22.87
CA ARG A 638 -25.00 -24.40 -23.83
C ARG A 638 -25.20 -25.79 -23.21
N SER A 639 -26.12 -26.01 -22.26
CA SER A 639 -26.54 -27.40 -21.96
C SER A 639 -27.38 -27.95 -23.13
N GLN A 640 -26.69 -28.21 -24.24
CA GLN A 640 -27.17 -28.47 -25.60
C GLN A 640 -27.43 -29.97 -25.82
N GLN A 641 -27.79 -30.70 -24.75
CA GLN A 641 -28.26 -32.09 -24.83
C GLN A 641 -29.79 -32.20 -24.93
N ASP A 642 -30.53 -31.12 -24.70
CA ASP A 642 -32.00 -31.17 -24.73
C ASP A 642 -32.59 -30.95 -26.14
N GLN A 643 -31.97 -30.14 -27.01
CA GLN A 643 -32.54 -29.83 -28.33
C GLN A 643 -32.47 -31.02 -29.30
N GLU A 644 -31.29 -31.62 -29.49
CA GLU A 644 -31.12 -32.78 -30.38
C GLU A 644 -31.97 -33.98 -29.91
N ARG A 645 -32.12 -34.14 -28.59
CA ARG A 645 -32.99 -35.17 -27.99
C ARG A 645 -34.46 -34.93 -28.35
N LEU A 646 -34.96 -33.70 -28.21
CA LEU A 646 -36.35 -33.37 -28.49
C LEU A 646 -36.70 -33.47 -29.99
N GLU A 647 -35.77 -33.16 -30.90
CA GLU A 647 -35.97 -33.34 -32.34
C GLU A 647 -36.10 -34.82 -32.71
N LEU A 648 -35.25 -35.70 -32.15
CA LEU A 648 -35.35 -37.15 -32.35
C LEU A 648 -36.64 -37.74 -31.75
N GLU A 649 -37.05 -37.27 -30.56
CA GLU A 649 -38.31 -37.67 -29.94
C GLU A 649 -39.52 -37.27 -30.80
N TYR A 650 -39.48 -36.11 -31.45
CA TYR A 650 -40.53 -35.63 -32.35
C TYR A 650 -40.68 -36.52 -33.59
N GLU A 651 -39.58 -36.84 -34.29
CA GLU A 651 -39.60 -37.73 -35.45
C GLU A 651 -40.16 -39.12 -35.11
N THR A 652 -39.75 -39.66 -33.96
CA THR A 652 -40.24 -40.93 -33.44
C THR A 652 -41.75 -40.89 -33.19
N ALA A 653 -42.26 -39.84 -32.55
CA ALA A 653 -43.70 -39.68 -32.30
C ALA A 653 -44.50 -39.61 -33.62
N GLN A 654 -43.98 -38.91 -34.64
CA GLN A 654 -44.63 -38.84 -35.95
C GLN A 654 -44.69 -40.18 -36.68
N GLN A 655 -43.65 -41.01 -36.55
CA GLN A 655 -43.66 -42.36 -37.12
C GLN A 655 -44.72 -43.23 -36.45
N VAL A 656 -44.76 -43.24 -35.10
CA VAL A 656 -45.76 -44.01 -34.34
C VAL A 656 -47.19 -43.63 -34.71
N ILE A 657 -47.46 -42.33 -34.86
CA ILE A 657 -48.77 -41.83 -35.28
C ILE A 657 -49.16 -42.37 -36.67
N ARG A 658 -48.23 -42.34 -37.65
CA ARG A 658 -48.48 -42.84 -39.01
C ARG A 658 -48.78 -44.34 -39.02
N GLU A 659 -48.03 -45.13 -38.26
CA GLU A 659 -48.26 -46.58 -38.16
C GLU A 659 -49.61 -46.91 -37.51
N LEU A 660 -49.97 -46.20 -36.43
CA LEU A 660 -51.25 -46.37 -35.74
C LEU A 660 -52.43 -45.97 -36.63
N LEU A 661 -52.31 -44.85 -37.36
CA LEU A 661 -53.32 -44.43 -38.33
C LEU A 661 -53.51 -45.51 -39.39
N THR A 662 -52.44 -45.98 -40.04
CA THR A 662 -52.52 -47.01 -41.09
C THR A 662 -53.23 -48.28 -40.60
N LYS A 663 -52.88 -48.76 -39.40
CA LYS A 663 -53.51 -49.93 -38.77
C LYS A 663 -54.99 -49.66 -38.47
N LEU A 664 -55.31 -48.51 -37.88
CA LEU A 664 -56.67 -48.14 -37.53
C LEU A 664 -57.55 -48.02 -38.78
N THR A 665 -57.09 -47.31 -39.82
CA THR A 665 -57.78 -47.17 -41.11
C THR A 665 -58.08 -48.53 -41.73
N THR A 666 -57.10 -49.44 -41.70
CA THR A 666 -57.25 -50.80 -42.22
C THR A 666 -58.35 -51.55 -41.48
N VAL A 667 -58.26 -51.61 -40.14
CA VAL A 667 -59.18 -52.40 -39.34
C VAL A 667 -60.61 -51.87 -39.45
N GLU A 668 -60.79 -50.55 -39.41
CA GLU A 668 -62.10 -49.89 -39.55
C GLU A 668 -62.73 -50.16 -40.93
N ALA A 669 -61.94 -50.07 -42.01
CA ALA A 669 -62.43 -50.35 -43.36
C ALA A 669 -62.91 -51.80 -43.53
N TRP A 670 -62.14 -52.76 -43.00
CA TRP A 670 -62.52 -54.17 -43.03
C TRP A 670 -63.73 -54.47 -42.15
N ASP A 671 -63.80 -53.89 -40.94
CA ASP A 671 -64.96 -54.04 -40.05
C ASP A 671 -66.24 -53.49 -40.71
N HIS A 672 -66.15 -52.33 -41.36
CA HIS A 672 -67.27 -51.76 -42.11
C HIS A 672 -67.65 -52.57 -43.35
N CYS A 673 -66.67 -53.15 -44.06
CA CYS A 673 -66.93 -54.03 -45.19
C CYS A 673 -67.70 -55.28 -44.74
N PHE A 674 -67.23 -55.95 -43.70
CA PHE A 674 -67.81 -57.20 -43.21
C PHE A 674 -69.14 -57.03 -42.48
N SER A 675 -69.30 -55.96 -41.69
CA SER A 675 -70.57 -55.64 -41.03
C SER A 675 -71.71 -55.34 -42.00
N ARG A 676 -71.41 -54.95 -43.24
CA ARG A 676 -72.41 -54.68 -44.29
C ARG A 676 -72.64 -55.83 -45.25
N MET A 677 -71.78 -56.84 -45.27
CA MET A 677 -71.87 -57.95 -46.21
C MET A 677 -72.98 -58.91 -45.78
N THR A 678 -73.97 -59.08 -46.65
CA THR A 678 -75.06 -60.03 -46.44
C THR A 678 -74.61 -61.47 -46.75
N GLU A 679 -75.24 -62.47 -46.14
CA GLU A 679 -74.93 -63.89 -46.42
C GLU A 679 -75.17 -64.23 -47.90
N HIS A 680 -76.14 -63.58 -48.54
CA HIS A 680 -76.40 -63.71 -49.97
C HIS A 680 -75.22 -63.19 -50.81
N GLU A 681 -74.70 -61.99 -50.54
CA GLU A 681 -73.52 -61.45 -51.23
C GLU A 681 -72.27 -62.33 -51.02
N ARG A 682 -72.10 -62.88 -49.81
CA ARG A 682 -71.01 -63.82 -49.50
C ARG A 682 -71.10 -65.11 -50.33
N GLN A 683 -72.30 -65.68 -50.44
CA GLN A 683 -72.53 -66.88 -51.24
C GLN A 683 -72.26 -66.63 -52.73
N HIS A 684 -72.60 -65.45 -53.24
CA HIS A 684 -72.26 -65.04 -54.62
C HIS A 684 -70.76 -64.90 -54.84
N LEU A 685 -70.03 -64.29 -53.90
CA LEU A 685 -68.56 -64.21 -53.94
C LEU A 685 -67.91 -65.61 -53.92
N LEU A 686 -68.41 -66.53 -53.08
CA LEU A 686 -67.97 -67.93 -53.02
C LEU A 686 -68.29 -68.72 -54.29
N ALA A 687 -69.45 -68.50 -54.88
CA ALA A 687 -69.85 -69.14 -56.13
C ALA A 687 -69.02 -68.61 -57.31
N TRP A 688 -68.77 -67.31 -57.36
CA TRP A 688 -67.96 -66.65 -58.39
C TRP A 688 -66.50 -67.09 -58.33
N THR A 689 -65.87 -67.08 -57.15
CA THR A 689 -64.48 -67.58 -56.97
C THR A 689 -64.34 -69.03 -57.41
N LYS A 690 -65.27 -69.91 -57.04
CA LYS A 690 -65.30 -71.31 -57.51
C LYS A 690 -65.50 -71.43 -59.03
N ALA A 691 -66.27 -70.54 -59.64
CA ALA A 691 -66.50 -70.54 -61.08
C ALA A 691 -65.24 -70.07 -61.84
N VAL A 692 -64.57 -69.03 -61.37
CA VAL A 692 -63.32 -68.50 -61.97
C VAL A 692 -62.18 -69.50 -61.84
N GLN A 693 -62.00 -70.14 -60.69
CA GLN A 693 -61.01 -71.21 -60.49
C GLN A 693 -61.21 -72.40 -61.44
N ARG A 694 -62.47 -72.71 -61.80
CA ARG A 694 -62.78 -73.77 -62.78
C ARG A 694 -62.43 -73.35 -64.21
N ILE A 695 -62.51 -72.06 -64.54
CA ILE A 695 -62.12 -71.50 -65.84
C ILE A 695 -60.58 -71.46 -65.98
N GLY A 696 -59.86 -71.11 -64.90
CA GLY A 696 -58.39 -71.04 -64.91
C GLY A 696 -57.66 -72.40 -64.98
N LYS A 697 -58.31 -73.50 -64.57
CA LYS A 697 -57.77 -74.87 -64.68
C LYS A 697 -58.00 -75.55 -66.03
N GLY A 698 -58.69 -74.88 -66.95
CA GLY A 698 -59.00 -75.37 -68.30
C GLY A 698 -58.31 -74.56 -69.40
N LYS A 699 -56.99 -74.46 -69.34
CA LYS A 699 -56.13 -74.06 -70.48
C LYS A 699 -54.80 -74.80 -70.40
#